data_AF-A0A7V6LHW7-F1
#
_entry.id   AF-A0A7V6LHW7-F1
#
_cell.length_a   1.000
_cell.length_b   1.000
_cell.length_c   1.000
_cell.angle_alpha   90.00
_cell.angle_beta   90.00
_cell.angle_gamma   90.00
#
_symmetry.space_group_name_H-M   'P 1'
#
loop_
_entity.id
_entity.type
_entity.pdbx_description
1 polymer ?
#
loop_
_entity_poly.entity_id
_entity_poly.type
_entity_poly.pdbx_seq_one_letter_code
_entity_poly.pdbx_strand_id
1 'polypeptide(L)'
;PQGGFRNGILYDAENGGFTNATELARARMFTDDGGPNLITESADNFLSGMLALAQDGTLSVSAEAGNLVMACGVTALTAGPPEPVLTINNGGLPLCFGSTGAWPSVLDAKIVNAGGLILTNRVWLRRMPETPYTIAAGADLALDGAALLGPSALNLTDYSVRVVHDDSVGGDGSVTANAGTAVWFDTMRFVDNRLTNSTASQTYDNDVVLNGGTARFTGDGTITYTGTLTGTGSAIKDGTGDLVLQGSGSSLSGTLRIVSGRVLPADETALGGATVHLNGGRLANPVGGDLLLATTPVTAQGGGFEVSGVGETMTVNGAVTGVANVSKWGDGTLALGGIAQNTSLRVHVRGGTLALAKSGVADAYAVQDVIGAEPGTRVVLTGDTGNQIGGGVTLSGGVLDLNGRSETLGVLTNTLAGGSVTNSGAQAVTLTVGAGNVSSAFTGTISDGPATLALTKIGTGDFTFPIASIAYSGGMQVEAGTLRISKPVPLKDGLSYWLDASEPSAFALSNGFVAAWNDASGAGVHFTQSNPANRPKWVENAINGKPAVLFGDGAVRTRLEASKTAQARTVFIVNRMTSYVSLGGLWGESFQDKNGVRLNSSTTWRHTGNSADQNDFSFNGEMAINGVAGYSFASQPLHILSAVSSTTREFRAALGDYWFSSQYARYFAGYVGEVLVYNRVLTTEERQSVETYLNEKWFGGAGTSIDQPVVIGQDGRLAINNFNAGFSMLSGTGRVHAENNSVISLMDYEAFTGTISGQGVVALQAADGADAVIMSKGINTVIRNDGALPMSVVVTNAGAETFIGSLQDGVSALGLTQTGTGNTYYTGTDSTYTGATRIEAGTATVVSGVLTKFVRFKPSATRPEGDHVNTGYQLSEFRLTLGGADVPYPVGTLATSYGKTASSKEPPGDAIDGSVDTKFYHGSASPLYPLVLEFPTPVFFNGYAWYTANDATGRDAIKWTVEVSADGTTWTVVDSQDYSADISLITTARKTLVGQWSVQGMQSAMNVFSDLSPTTVAAPGKLAVSGTSETVGSLSGDGTIELL
;
A
#
# COMPACT_ATOMS: atom_id res chain seq x y z
N PRO A 1 -6.18 47.03 -2.73
CA PRO A 1 -6.80 45.87 -3.42
C PRO A 1 -6.07 45.51 -4.72
N GLN A 2 -5.65 44.24 -4.85
CA GLN A 2 -5.80 43.52 -6.12
C GLN A 2 -7.32 43.39 -6.37
N GLY A 3 -7.81 43.71 -7.57
CA GLY A 3 -9.23 43.57 -7.92
C GLY A 3 -9.88 44.67 -8.77
N GLY A 4 -9.19 45.75 -9.14
CA GLY A 4 -9.67 46.62 -10.24
C GLY A 4 -10.96 47.43 -10.01
N PHE A 5 -11.35 47.71 -8.77
CA PHE A 5 -12.45 48.65 -8.49
C PHE A 5 -12.09 50.07 -8.92
N ARG A 6 -12.91 50.72 -9.76
CA ARG A 6 -12.68 52.11 -10.21
C ARG A 6 -13.48 53.19 -9.50
N ASN A 7 -14.55 52.90 -8.75
CA ASN A 7 -15.31 53.93 -8.05
C ASN A 7 -15.53 53.52 -6.59
N GLY A 8 -14.88 54.21 -5.66
CA GLY A 8 -15.10 54.05 -4.23
C GLY A 8 -14.92 55.40 -3.53
N ILE A 9 -15.90 55.79 -2.73
CA ILE A 9 -15.72 56.81 -1.70
C ILE A 9 -14.86 56.17 -0.60
N LEU A 10 -13.67 56.71 -0.36
CA LEU A 10 -12.80 56.27 0.73
C LEU A 10 -13.19 57.04 2.00
N TYR A 11 -13.66 56.33 3.03
CA TYR A 11 -13.63 56.86 4.40
C TYR A 11 -12.83 55.88 5.26
N ASP A 12 -11.74 56.35 5.83
CA ASP A 12 -10.87 55.63 6.77
C ASP A 12 -11.06 56.26 8.15
N ALA A 13 -11.55 55.49 9.12
CA ALA A 13 -11.86 55.98 10.46
C ALA A 13 -10.63 56.07 11.38
N GLU A 14 -9.48 55.51 11.01
CA GLU A 14 -8.29 55.46 11.89
C GLU A 14 -7.26 56.60 11.65
N ASN A 15 -7.39 57.40 10.59
CA ASN A 15 -6.34 58.35 10.20
C ASN A 15 -6.47 59.80 10.70
N GLY A 16 -7.53 60.16 11.42
CA GLY A 16 -7.78 61.56 11.79
C GLY A 16 -7.98 62.47 10.55
N GLY A 17 -8.46 63.70 10.76
CA GLY A 17 -8.68 64.63 9.64
C GLY A 17 -7.37 64.94 8.90
N PHE A 18 -7.42 65.07 7.57
CA PHE A 18 -6.25 65.40 6.75
C PHE A 18 -5.53 66.64 7.31
N THR A 19 -4.26 66.48 7.71
CA THR A 19 -3.54 67.52 8.47
C THR A 19 -2.68 68.41 7.59
N ASN A 20 -2.45 68.03 6.33
CA ASN A 20 -1.63 68.81 5.40
C ASN A 20 -2.09 68.74 3.93
N ALA A 21 -1.69 69.76 3.17
CA ALA A 21 -2.08 69.96 1.77
C ALA A 21 -1.53 68.88 0.81
N THR A 22 -0.53 68.09 1.23
CA THR A 22 0.05 67.03 0.40
C THR A 22 -0.79 65.74 0.45
N GLU A 23 -1.42 65.47 1.60
CA GLU A 23 -2.41 64.39 1.78
C GLU A 23 -3.71 64.69 1.03
N LEU A 24 -4.17 65.95 1.08
CA LEU A 24 -5.33 66.42 0.31
C LEU A 24 -5.11 66.32 -1.21
N ALA A 25 -3.89 66.56 -1.69
CA ALA A 25 -3.55 66.47 -3.12
C ALA A 25 -3.45 65.03 -3.66
N ARG A 26 -3.33 64.02 -2.78
CA ARG A 26 -3.37 62.59 -3.16
C ARG A 26 -4.77 62.00 -3.09
N ALA A 27 -5.67 62.61 -2.31
CA ALA A 27 -7.09 62.28 -2.30
C ALA A 27 -7.73 62.80 -3.59
N ARG A 28 -8.21 61.90 -4.45
CA ARG A 28 -9.15 62.31 -5.51
C ARG A 28 -10.52 62.49 -4.87
N MET A 29 -10.85 63.73 -4.55
CA MET A 29 -12.23 64.17 -4.35
C MET A 29 -12.95 64.01 -5.69
N PHE A 30 -14.02 63.21 -5.74
CA PHE A 30 -15.08 63.51 -6.70
C PHE A 30 -15.77 64.76 -6.18
N THR A 31 -15.31 65.92 -6.68
CA THR A 31 -16.12 67.12 -6.68
C THR A 31 -17.04 67.00 -7.87
N ASP A 32 -18.30 66.74 -7.60
CA ASP A 32 -19.36 67.13 -8.51
C ASP A 32 -19.38 68.68 -8.51
N ASP A 33 -18.91 69.29 -9.60
CA ASP A 33 -19.11 70.71 -9.89
C ASP A 33 -20.35 70.95 -10.77
N GLY A 34 -21.19 69.93 -10.96
CA GLY A 34 -22.43 70.01 -11.74
C GLY A 34 -22.24 69.86 -13.25
N GLY A 35 -21.16 69.23 -13.72
CA GLY A 35 -20.89 68.98 -15.15
C GLY A 35 -21.51 67.67 -15.71
N PRO A 36 -22.08 67.65 -16.93
CA PRO A 36 -22.97 66.58 -17.41
C PRO A 36 -22.30 65.31 -18.00
N ASN A 37 -21.07 64.93 -17.67
CA ASN A 37 -20.41 63.81 -18.38
C ASN A 37 -19.38 63.01 -17.55
N LEU A 38 -19.80 62.22 -16.55
CA LEU A 38 -18.84 61.41 -15.77
C LEU A 38 -19.28 59.99 -15.38
N ILE A 39 -20.40 59.48 -15.88
CA ILE A 39 -20.78 58.07 -15.70
C ILE A 39 -21.08 57.51 -17.09
N THR A 40 -20.24 56.58 -17.53
CA THR A 40 -20.40 55.88 -18.82
C THR A 40 -21.66 55.03 -18.78
N GLU A 41 -22.48 55.20 -19.81
CA GLU A 41 -23.69 54.41 -20.07
C GLU A 41 -23.43 52.90 -19.95
N SER A 42 -24.38 52.18 -19.35
CA SER A 42 -24.63 50.73 -19.42
C SER A 42 -24.08 49.77 -18.34
N ALA A 43 -23.62 50.21 -17.16
CA ALA A 43 -23.33 49.28 -16.05
C ALA A 43 -23.92 49.76 -14.71
N ASP A 44 -24.44 48.84 -13.90
CA ASP A 44 -24.94 49.15 -12.55
C ASP A 44 -23.84 49.78 -11.68
N ASN A 45 -24.17 50.82 -10.91
CA ASN A 45 -23.25 51.46 -9.97
C ASN A 45 -23.24 50.69 -8.65
N PHE A 46 -22.11 50.11 -8.25
CA PHE A 46 -21.98 49.36 -6.99
C PHE A 46 -21.32 50.18 -5.89
N LEU A 47 -21.98 50.28 -4.73
CA LEU A 47 -21.37 50.75 -3.48
C LEU A 47 -21.04 49.53 -2.60
N SER A 48 -19.79 49.37 -2.16
CA SER A 48 -19.34 48.14 -1.47
C SER A 48 -18.66 48.34 -0.10
N GLY A 49 -18.48 49.58 0.36
CA GLY A 49 -17.85 49.89 1.65
C GLY A 49 -18.86 50.16 2.76
N MET A 50 -18.56 49.76 4.00
CA MET A 50 -19.40 50.06 5.17
C MET A 50 -19.55 51.58 5.35
N LEU A 51 -20.78 52.06 5.44
CA LEU A 51 -21.13 53.44 5.70
C LEU A 51 -21.63 53.57 7.14
N ALA A 52 -20.83 54.21 7.98
CA ALA A 52 -21.19 54.50 9.37
C ALA A 52 -21.64 55.97 9.48
N LEU A 53 -22.91 56.19 9.74
CA LEU A 53 -23.53 57.51 9.77
C LEU A 53 -23.32 58.15 11.15
N ALA A 54 -22.63 59.29 11.20
CA ALA A 54 -22.56 60.14 12.40
C ALA A 54 -23.72 61.15 12.49
N GLN A 55 -24.34 61.46 11.35
CA GLN A 55 -25.41 62.44 11.17
C GLN A 55 -26.16 62.13 9.87
N ASP A 56 -27.27 62.83 9.62
CA ASP A 56 -28.02 62.70 8.36
C ASP A 56 -27.11 62.93 7.14
N GLY A 57 -27.31 62.13 6.10
CA GLY A 57 -26.58 62.19 4.85
C GLY A 57 -27.52 62.12 3.65
N THR A 58 -27.15 62.75 2.55
CA THR A 58 -27.85 62.61 1.26
C THR A 58 -26.88 62.14 0.20
N LEU A 59 -27.21 61.07 -0.52
CA LEU A 59 -26.49 60.59 -1.68
C LEU A 59 -27.41 60.72 -2.91
N SER A 60 -27.01 61.55 -3.87
CA SER A 60 -27.75 61.77 -5.12
C SER A 60 -27.04 61.09 -6.28
N VAL A 61 -27.80 60.36 -7.09
CA VAL A 61 -27.35 59.69 -8.32
C VAL A 61 -28.11 60.35 -9.47
N SER A 62 -27.39 60.80 -10.51
CA SER A 62 -28.04 61.44 -11.65
C SER A 62 -28.95 60.45 -12.39
N ALA A 63 -30.04 60.94 -13.00
CA ALA A 63 -30.96 60.10 -13.76
C ALA A 63 -30.29 59.38 -14.96
N GLU A 64 -29.13 59.89 -15.41
CA GLU A 64 -28.34 59.38 -16.53
C GLU A 64 -27.36 58.27 -16.12
N ALA A 65 -27.13 58.06 -14.82
CA ALA A 65 -26.09 57.16 -14.29
C ALA A 65 -26.45 55.66 -14.28
N GLY A 66 -27.70 55.28 -14.56
CA GLY A 66 -28.17 53.89 -14.44
C GLY A 66 -28.54 53.48 -12.99
N ASN A 67 -28.76 52.18 -12.74
CA ASN A 67 -29.21 51.67 -11.44
C ASN A 67 -28.10 51.74 -10.38
N LEU A 68 -28.46 52.10 -9.14
CA LEU A 68 -27.58 52.03 -7.97
C LEU A 68 -27.83 50.73 -7.20
N VAL A 69 -26.76 49.98 -6.93
CA VAL A 69 -26.75 48.78 -6.09
C VAL A 69 -25.89 49.02 -4.85
N MET A 70 -26.51 48.94 -3.68
CA MET A 70 -25.82 49.00 -2.39
C MET A 70 -25.46 47.59 -1.92
N ALA A 71 -24.26 47.17 -2.28
CA ALA A 71 -23.62 45.93 -1.84
C ALA A 71 -22.72 46.18 -0.60
N CYS A 72 -23.19 46.99 0.33
CA CYS A 72 -22.45 47.51 1.47
C CYS A 72 -23.24 47.44 2.77
N GLY A 73 -22.58 47.66 3.91
CA GLY A 73 -23.28 47.90 5.17
C GLY A 73 -23.59 49.39 5.39
N VAL A 74 -24.71 49.68 6.05
CA VAL A 74 -25.10 51.02 6.50
C VAL A 74 -25.51 50.90 7.96
N THR A 75 -24.76 51.57 8.84
CA THR A 75 -24.94 51.56 10.31
C THR A 75 -24.86 52.98 10.86
N ALA A 76 -25.29 53.21 12.10
CA ALA A 76 -25.20 54.51 12.78
C ALA A 76 -24.12 54.47 13.87
N LEU A 77 -23.25 55.48 13.93
CA LEU A 77 -22.17 55.57 14.94
C LEU A 77 -22.68 55.90 16.34
N THR A 78 -23.85 56.52 16.44
CA THR A 78 -24.53 56.83 17.71
C THR A 78 -25.89 56.17 17.74
N ALA A 79 -26.05 55.20 18.65
CA ALA A 79 -27.35 54.63 18.96
C ALA A 79 -28.15 55.61 19.84
N GLY A 80 -29.13 56.31 19.26
CA GLY A 80 -30.05 57.15 20.01
C GLY A 80 -30.78 58.18 19.14
N PRO A 81 -32.00 58.60 19.53
CA PRO A 81 -32.75 59.61 18.79
C PRO A 81 -32.14 61.02 18.94
N PRO A 82 -32.05 61.82 17.86
CA PRO A 82 -32.45 61.49 16.50
C PRO A 82 -31.44 60.56 15.82
N GLU A 83 -31.94 59.46 15.26
CA GLU A 83 -31.12 58.50 14.52
C GLU A 83 -30.72 59.09 13.16
N PRO A 84 -29.44 59.03 12.77
CA PRO A 84 -28.98 59.45 11.46
C PRO A 84 -29.73 58.76 10.30
N VAL A 85 -30.15 59.54 9.31
CA VAL A 85 -30.85 59.06 8.11
C VAL A 85 -30.00 59.23 6.87
N LEU A 86 -29.90 58.18 6.04
CA LEU A 86 -29.36 58.25 4.70
C LEU A 86 -30.48 58.45 3.67
N THR A 87 -30.55 59.63 3.07
CA THR A 87 -31.48 59.91 1.96
C THR A 87 -30.82 59.58 0.62
N ILE A 88 -31.46 58.75 -0.20
CA ILE A 88 -30.96 58.33 -1.51
C ILE A 88 -31.87 58.92 -2.60
N ASN A 89 -31.32 59.82 -3.41
CA ASN A 89 -32.02 60.46 -4.53
C ASN A 89 -31.51 59.90 -5.87
N ASN A 90 -32.21 58.94 -6.47
CA ASN A 90 -31.80 58.25 -7.71
C ASN A 90 -32.89 58.35 -8.81
N GLY A 91 -33.51 59.53 -8.97
CA GLY A 91 -34.53 59.75 -9.99
C GLY A 91 -35.85 59.01 -9.76
N GLY A 92 -36.12 58.54 -8.54
CA GLY A 92 -37.36 57.82 -8.18
C GLY A 92 -37.34 56.33 -8.50
N LEU A 93 -36.23 55.78 -8.96
CA LEU A 93 -36.05 54.33 -9.15
C LEU A 93 -35.89 53.62 -7.80
N PRO A 94 -36.32 52.35 -7.66
CA PRO A 94 -36.05 51.57 -6.46
C PRO A 94 -34.54 51.35 -6.25
N LEU A 95 -34.11 51.29 -5.00
CA LEU A 95 -32.73 51.03 -4.60
C LEU A 95 -32.50 49.53 -4.37
N CYS A 96 -31.65 48.90 -5.19
CA CYS A 96 -31.22 47.52 -4.94
C CYS A 96 -30.25 47.48 -3.74
N PHE A 97 -30.62 46.74 -2.70
CA PHE A 97 -29.81 46.58 -1.50
C PHE A 97 -29.50 45.11 -1.27
N GLY A 98 -28.22 44.76 -1.34
CA GLY A 98 -27.78 43.38 -1.21
C GLY A 98 -26.46 43.05 -1.89
N SER A 99 -25.82 41.98 -1.42
CA SER A 99 -24.48 41.58 -1.86
C SER A 99 -24.50 40.21 -2.50
N THR A 100 -23.82 40.08 -3.65
CA THR A 100 -23.53 38.78 -4.31
C THR A 100 -22.29 38.10 -3.73
N GLY A 101 -21.49 38.84 -2.94
CA GLY A 101 -20.27 38.34 -2.30
C GLY A 101 -20.53 37.46 -1.08
N ALA A 102 -19.44 36.96 -0.48
CA ALA A 102 -19.51 36.06 0.69
C ALA A 102 -20.14 36.71 1.93
N TRP A 103 -20.10 38.05 2.02
CA TRP A 103 -20.67 38.82 3.14
C TRP A 103 -21.96 39.53 2.71
N PRO A 104 -23.01 39.49 3.53
CA PRO A 104 -24.25 40.22 3.26
C PRO A 104 -24.10 41.73 3.42
N SER A 105 -24.96 42.49 2.72
CA SER A 105 -25.14 43.93 2.97
C SER A 105 -25.87 44.16 4.29
N VAL A 106 -25.30 44.94 5.21
CA VAL A 106 -25.90 45.19 6.54
C VAL A 106 -26.83 46.40 6.50
N LEU A 107 -28.11 46.25 6.84
CA LEU A 107 -29.05 47.34 7.04
C LEU A 107 -29.33 47.54 8.53
N ASP A 108 -28.67 48.54 9.10
CA ASP A 108 -28.72 48.86 10.54
C ASP A 108 -29.13 50.32 10.82
N ALA A 109 -29.00 51.22 9.83
CA ALA A 109 -29.49 52.59 9.92
C ALA A 109 -30.64 52.86 8.93
N LYS A 110 -31.40 53.94 9.19
CA LYS A 110 -32.52 54.35 8.35
C LYS A 110 -32.05 54.82 6.95
N ILE A 111 -32.61 54.22 5.91
CA ILE A 111 -32.46 54.65 4.51
C ILE A 111 -33.81 55.13 3.99
N VAL A 112 -33.85 56.32 3.39
CA VAL A 112 -35.04 56.88 2.73
C VAL A 112 -34.78 56.98 1.24
N ASN A 113 -35.62 56.33 0.44
CA ASN A 113 -35.60 56.40 -1.02
C ASN A 113 -37.04 56.50 -1.55
N ALA A 114 -37.30 57.44 -2.47
CA ALA A 114 -38.65 57.67 -2.99
C ALA A 114 -39.20 56.51 -3.83
N GLY A 115 -38.34 55.72 -4.48
CA GLY A 115 -38.71 54.52 -5.23
C GLY A 115 -38.80 53.24 -4.39
N GLY A 116 -38.40 53.32 -3.11
CA GLY A 116 -38.36 52.18 -2.18
C GLY A 116 -37.10 51.32 -2.29
N LEU A 117 -36.97 50.34 -1.40
CA LEU A 117 -35.84 49.40 -1.40
C LEU A 117 -36.23 48.05 -2.02
N ILE A 118 -35.35 47.48 -2.85
CA ILE A 118 -35.41 46.09 -3.31
C ILE A 118 -34.33 45.31 -2.56
N LEU A 119 -34.73 44.49 -1.60
CA LEU A 119 -33.82 43.58 -0.90
C LEU A 119 -33.53 42.39 -1.81
N THR A 120 -32.27 42.17 -2.17
CA THR A 120 -31.87 41.13 -3.14
C THR A 120 -30.56 40.46 -2.73
N ASN A 121 -30.22 39.31 -3.33
CA ASN A 121 -29.00 38.55 -2.98
C ASN A 121 -28.89 38.34 -1.46
N ARG A 122 -27.77 38.69 -0.81
CA ARG A 122 -27.58 38.52 0.64
C ARG A 122 -27.72 39.84 1.40
N VAL A 123 -28.60 39.89 2.40
CA VAL A 123 -28.88 41.07 3.24
C VAL A 123 -28.88 40.67 4.72
N TRP A 124 -28.28 41.48 5.57
CA TRP A 124 -28.31 41.37 7.02
C TRP A 124 -29.15 42.49 7.61
N LEU A 125 -30.38 42.16 8.00
CA LEU A 125 -31.39 43.10 8.49
C LEU A 125 -31.31 43.19 10.01
N ARG A 126 -30.98 44.38 10.52
CA ARG A 126 -31.15 44.73 11.94
C ARG A 126 -32.40 45.58 12.19
N ARG A 127 -33.00 46.06 11.11
CA ARG A 127 -34.26 46.83 11.06
C ARG A 127 -34.98 46.60 9.74
N MET A 128 -36.27 46.89 9.71
CA MET A 128 -37.02 46.93 8.46
C MET A 128 -36.77 48.24 7.68
N PRO A 129 -36.76 48.18 6.34
CA PRO A 129 -36.78 49.37 5.50
C PRO A 129 -38.03 50.22 5.72
N GLU A 130 -37.92 51.51 5.44
CA GLU A 130 -39.10 52.38 5.30
C GLU A 130 -39.93 51.93 4.08
N THR A 131 -41.24 52.13 4.14
CA THR A 131 -42.12 51.80 3.01
C THR A 131 -42.02 52.87 1.90
N PRO A 132 -42.09 52.48 0.62
CA PRO A 132 -42.25 51.11 0.10
C PRO A 132 -40.95 50.30 0.06
N TYR A 133 -41.04 48.98 0.20
CA TYR A 133 -39.93 48.06 -0.09
C TYR A 133 -40.46 46.72 -0.62
N THR A 134 -39.60 45.95 -1.29
CA THR A 134 -39.89 44.58 -1.79
C THR A 134 -38.73 43.64 -1.50
N ILE A 135 -39.02 42.38 -1.26
CA ILE A 135 -38.02 41.30 -1.18
C ILE A 135 -38.01 40.59 -2.52
N ALA A 136 -36.85 40.58 -3.19
CA ALA A 136 -36.70 39.91 -4.47
C ALA A 136 -36.73 38.38 -4.29
N ALA A 137 -37.28 37.69 -5.28
CA ALA A 137 -37.18 36.23 -5.35
C ALA A 137 -35.69 35.81 -5.38
N GLY A 138 -35.34 34.79 -4.58
CA GLY A 138 -33.99 34.28 -4.38
C GLY A 138 -33.15 35.05 -3.34
N ALA A 139 -33.68 36.08 -2.68
CA ALA A 139 -32.96 36.78 -1.61
C ALA A 139 -32.69 35.87 -0.39
N ASP A 140 -31.59 36.11 0.32
CA ASP A 140 -31.17 35.49 1.58
C ASP A 140 -31.08 36.58 2.65
N LEU A 141 -32.05 36.59 3.56
CA LEU A 141 -32.23 37.63 4.57
C LEU A 141 -31.82 37.13 5.96
N ALA A 142 -30.72 37.64 6.51
CA ALA A 142 -30.38 37.41 7.92
C ALA A 142 -31.18 38.36 8.83
N LEU A 143 -31.97 37.78 9.72
CA LEU A 143 -32.85 38.49 10.65
C LEU A 143 -32.12 38.64 11.98
N ASP A 144 -31.55 39.82 12.21
CA ASP A 144 -30.79 40.20 13.41
C ASP A 144 -31.61 41.22 14.22
N GLY A 145 -32.78 40.78 14.66
CA GLY A 145 -33.73 41.57 15.45
C GLY A 145 -35.05 40.82 15.63
N ALA A 146 -35.77 41.14 16.70
CA ALA A 146 -37.00 40.46 17.07
C ALA A 146 -38.10 40.64 16.01
N ALA A 147 -38.60 39.52 15.47
CA ALA A 147 -39.75 39.44 14.55
C ALA A 147 -39.75 40.49 13.40
N LEU A 148 -38.60 40.75 12.78
CA LEU A 148 -38.45 41.82 11.77
C LEU A 148 -39.44 41.70 10.60
N LEU A 149 -39.74 40.49 10.14
CA LEU A 149 -40.67 40.25 9.03
C LEU A 149 -42.16 40.22 9.44
N GLY A 150 -42.47 40.58 10.70
CA GLY A 150 -43.84 40.66 11.22
C GLY A 150 -44.15 39.60 12.27
N PRO A 151 -45.36 39.65 12.86
CA PRO A 151 -45.72 38.89 14.06
C PRO A 151 -46.19 37.45 13.79
N SER A 152 -45.99 36.92 12.59
CA SER A 152 -46.49 35.60 12.19
C SER A 152 -45.34 34.65 11.91
N ALA A 153 -45.61 33.34 12.01
CA ALA A 153 -44.73 32.30 11.53
C ALA A 153 -44.39 32.51 10.05
N LEU A 154 -43.20 32.06 9.63
CA LEU A 154 -42.71 32.29 8.27
C LEU A 154 -43.09 31.13 7.35
N ASN A 155 -43.61 31.45 6.15
CA ASN A 155 -43.82 30.51 5.07
C ASN A 155 -43.04 30.97 3.83
N LEU A 156 -41.89 30.35 3.58
CA LEU A 156 -40.92 30.78 2.58
C LEU A 156 -41.25 30.17 1.21
N THR A 157 -41.66 31.00 0.26
CA THR A 157 -41.99 30.61 -1.12
C THR A 157 -40.99 31.13 -2.14
N ASP A 158 -40.51 32.35 -1.94
CA ASP A 158 -39.73 33.08 -2.94
C ASP A 158 -38.33 33.48 -2.44
N TYR A 159 -38.09 33.54 -1.12
CA TYR A 159 -36.82 33.96 -0.53
C TYR A 159 -36.43 33.07 0.65
N SER A 160 -35.17 33.13 1.04
CA SER A 160 -34.57 32.39 2.16
C SER A 160 -34.31 33.33 3.34
N VAL A 161 -34.25 32.77 4.54
CA VAL A 161 -33.96 33.53 5.76
C VAL A 161 -32.85 32.86 6.56
N ARG A 162 -32.07 33.69 7.26
CA ARG A 162 -31.12 33.27 8.27
C ARG A 162 -31.59 33.78 9.63
N VAL A 163 -31.83 32.86 10.55
CA VAL A 163 -32.22 33.12 11.93
C VAL A 163 -30.95 33.41 12.72
N VAL A 164 -30.81 34.63 13.21
CA VAL A 164 -29.62 35.04 13.99
C VAL A 164 -29.86 34.80 15.47
N HIS A 165 -31.06 35.10 15.96
CA HIS A 165 -31.53 34.91 17.33
C HIS A 165 -32.79 34.03 17.38
N ASP A 166 -33.08 33.44 18.54
CA ASP A 166 -34.29 32.64 18.80
C ASP A 166 -35.58 33.44 18.54
N ASP A 167 -35.60 34.72 18.88
CA ASP A 167 -36.74 35.63 18.69
C ASP A 167 -36.83 36.30 17.30
N SER A 168 -35.96 35.91 16.35
CA SER A 168 -35.90 36.55 15.03
C SER A 168 -37.13 36.25 14.15
N VAL A 169 -37.89 35.22 14.50
CA VAL A 169 -39.10 34.77 13.81
C VAL A 169 -40.32 35.12 14.66
N GLY A 170 -41.35 35.71 14.03
CA GLY A 170 -42.60 36.06 14.71
C GLY A 170 -43.52 34.86 14.96
N GLY A 171 -44.65 35.12 15.63
CA GLY A 171 -45.69 34.11 15.86
C GLY A 171 -45.28 33.08 16.91
N ASP A 172 -45.40 31.80 16.56
CA ASP A 172 -44.92 30.68 17.38
C ASP A 172 -43.44 30.33 17.09
N GLY A 173 -42.75 31.15 16.31
CA GLY A 173 -41.35 30.94 15.94
C GLY A 173 -41.13 29.91 14.83
N SER A 174 -42.20 29.31 14.27
CA SER A 174 -42.07 28.26 13.26
C SER A 174 -41.76 28.80 11.85
N VAL A 175 -41.05 27.98 11.07
CA VAL A 175 -40.66 28.28 9.69
C VAL A 175 -40.99 27.13 8.75
N THR A 176 -41.74 27.40 7.69
CA THR A 176 -41.96 26.47 6.57
C THR A 176 -41.05 26.87 5.40
N ALA A 177 -40.12 25.99 5.02
CA ALA A 177 -39.27 26.16 3.84
C ALA A 177 -39.80 25.30 2.68
N ASN A 178 -40.31 25.95 1.63
CA ASN A 178 -40.77 25.27 0.41
C ASN A 178 -39.61 25.05 -0.57
N ALA A 179 -39.83 24.20 -1.58
CA ALA A 179 -38.86 23.92 -2.63
C ALA A 179 -38.26 25.21 -3.23
N GLY A 180 -36.92 25.29 -3.29
CA GLY A 180 -36.19 26.46 -3.77
C GLY A 180 -35.84 27.49 -2.68
N THR A 181 -36.33 27.34 -1.45
CA THR A 181 -36.03 28.23 -0.32
C THR A 181 -35.26 27.51 0.80
N ALA A 182 -34.60 28.29 1.66
CA ALA A 182 -33.85 27.78 2.80
C ALA A 182 -34.08 28.63 4.08
N VAL A 183 -34.02 27.95 5.22
CA VAL A 183 -33.82 28.57 6.53
C VAL A 183 -32.40 28.24 7.01
N TRP A 184 -31.66 29.24 7.49
CA TRP A 184 -30.29 29.09 7.98
C TRP A 184 -30.24 29.37 9.48
N PHE A 185 -29.50 28.53 10.20
CA PHE A 185 -29.08 28.72 11.58
C PHE A 185 -27.56 28.87 11.56
N ASP A 186 -27.06 29.99 12.07
CA ASP A 186 -25.67 30.40 11.88
C ASP A 186 -25.09 31.00 13.16
N THR A 187 -23.80 30.80 13.41
CA THR A 187 -23.08 31.49 14.50
C THR A 187 -22.47 32.84 14.09
N MET A 188 -22.65 33.30 12.84
CA MET A 188 -22.27 34.65 12.44
C MET A 188 -23.00 35.74 13.24
N ARG A 189 -22.30 36.78 13.70
CA ARG A 189 -22.88 37.90 14.48
C ARG A 189 -22.35 39.24 13.98
N PHE A 190 -23.17 40.28 14.13
CA PHE A 190 -22.75 41.66 13.93
C PHE A 190 -22.28 42.27 15.25
N VAL A 191 -20.97 42.48 15.38
CA VAL A 191 -20.32 43.02 16.59
C VAL A 191 -19.28 44.05 16.15
N ASP A 192 -19.17 45.17 16.87
CA ASP A 192 -18.22 46.25 16.58
C ASP A 192 -18.26 46.73 15.12
N ASN A 193 -19.48 46.94 14.59
CA ASN A 193 -19.74 47.35 13.21
C ASN A 193 -19.19 46.38 12.14
N ARG A 194 -19.04 45.10 12.49
CA ARG A 194 -18.50 44.08 11.60
C ARG A 194 -19.22 42.74 11.77
N LEU A 195 -19.42 42.05 10.65
CA LEU A 195 -19.83 40.64 10.66
C LEU A 195 -18.64 39.75 10.97
N THR A 196 -18.78 38.91 11.99
CA THR A 196 -17.76 37.95 12.43
C THR A 196 -18.40 36.59 12.65
N ASN A 197 -17.67 35.51 12.36
CA ASN A 197 -18.15 34.17 12.68
C ASN A 197 -17.87 33.89 14.16
N SER A 198 -18.90 33.74 14.98
CA SER A 198 -18.73 33.51 16.41
C SER A 198 -18.37 32.06 16.70
N THR A 199 -17.43 31.86 17.63
CA THR A 199 -17.15 30.54 18.21
C THR A 199 -18.04 30.25 19.43
N ALA A 200 -18.85 31.21 19.87
CA ALA A 200 -19.76 31.03 21.00
C ALA A 200 -20.94 30.13 20.63
N SER A 201 -21.33 29.24 21.55
CA SER A 201 -22.47 28.37 21.36
C SER A 201 -23.79 29.13 21.24
N GLN A 202 -24.70 28.61 20.43
CA GLN A 202 -26.02 29.21 20.14
C GLN A 202 -27.09 28.15 20.27
N THR A 203 -28.27 28.54 20.75
CA THR A 203 -29.42 27.65 20.85
C THR A 203 -30.55 28.19 19.96
N TYR A 204 -31.19 27.29 19.21
CA TYR A 204 -32.36 27.60 18.39
C TYR A 204 -33.46 26.57 18.66
N ASP A 205 -34.66 27.05 18.92
CA ASP A 205 -35.84 26.24 19.28
C ASP A 205 -36.96 26.31 18.23
N ASN A 206 -36.71 26.97 17.10
CA ASN A 206 -37.68 27.14 16.02
C ASN A 206 -38.10 25.79 15.42
N ASP A 207 -39.40 25.53 15.33
CA ASP A 207 -39.92 24.38 14.58
C ASP A 207 -39.85 24.61 13.07
N VAL A 208 -39.30 23.65 12.33
CA VAL A 208 -39.07 23.78 10.87
C VAL A 208 -39.77 22.68 10.09
N VAL A 209 -40.60 23.11 9.13
CA VAL A 209 -41.28 22.24 8.15
C VAL A 209 -40.59 22.37 6.80
N LEU A 210 -39.99 21.28 6.30
CA LEU A 210 -39.30 21.22 5.02
C LEU A 210 -40.18 20.61 3.93
N ASN A 211 -40.89 21.44 3.18
CA ASN A 211 -41.70 21.04 2.02
C ASN A 211 -40.85 21.06 0.73
N GLY A 212 -39.83 20.21 0.67
CA GLY A 212 -38.81 20.21 -0.37
C GLY A 212 -37.77 21.33 -0.26
N GLY A 213 -37.88 22.23 0.73
CA GLY A 213 -36.89 23.26 1.06
C GLY A 213 -35.70 22.75 1.88
N THR A 214 -34.88 23.66 2.38
CA THR A 214 -33.63 23.33 3.12
C THR A 214 -33.57 23.99 4.50
N ALA A 215 -33.11 23.25 5.52
CA ALA A 215 -32.59 23.81 6.76
C ALA A 215 -31.06 23.71 6.75
N ARG A 216 -30.34 24.81 7.01
CA ARG A 216 -28.86 24.82 6.96
C ARG A 216 -28.26 25.30 8.27
N PHE A 217 -27.29 24.56 8.78
CA PHE A 217 -26.59 24.82 10.03
C PHE A 217 -25.13 25.12 9.72
N THR A 218 -24.68 26.35 9.99
CA THR A 218 -23.35 26.83 9.59
C THR A 218 -22.68 27.65 10.68
N GLY A 219 -21.40 27.96 10.51
CA GLY A 219 -20.60 28.71 11.49
C GLY A 219 -19.55 27.89 12.25
N ASP A 220 -18.75 28.58 13.06
CA ASP A 220 -17.60 28.01 13.78
C ASP A 220 -17.92 27.60 15.23
N GLY A 221 -19.03 28.09 15.79
CA GLY A 221 -19.49 27.73 17.13
C GLY A 221 -20.41 26.50 17.15
N THR A 222 -20.74 26.01 18.34
CA THR A 222 -21.72 24.95 18.52
C THR A 222 -23.14 25.49 18.37
N ILE A 223 -23.94 24.86 17.50
CA ILE A 223 -25.38 25.09 17.42
C ILE A 223 -26.10 23.97 18.16
N THR A 224 -26.85 24.29 19.21
CA THR A 224 -27.80 23.40 19.86
C THR A 224 -29.19 23.66 19.28
N TYR A 225 -29.77 22.66 18.63
CA TYR A 225 -31.09 22.79 18.02
C TYR A 225 -32.10 21.94 18.78
N THR A 226 -33.06 22.61 19.42
CA THR A 226 -34.12 21.99 20.25
C THR A 226 -35.48 21.95 19.55
N GLY A 227 -35.64 22.68 18.44
CA GLY A 227 -36.84 22.62 17.61
C GLY A 227 -36.99 21.30 16.86
N THR A 228 -38.14 21.08 16.22
CA THR A 228 -38.39 19.91 15.37
C THR A 228 -37.98 20.16 13.91
N LEU A 229 -37.56 19.10 13.22
CA LEU A 229 -37.37 19.08 11.77
C LEU A 229 -38.35 18.07 11.16
N THR A 230 -39.24 18.53 10.29
CA THR A 230 -40.29 17.69 9.68
C THR A 230 -40.35 17.85 8.16
N GLY A 231 -40.98 16.90 7.46
CA GLY A 231 -41.24 17.00 6.02
C GLY A 231 -40.31 16.15 5.15
N THR A 232 -40.08 16.58 3.90
CA THR A 232 -39.40 15.80 2.83
C THR A 232 -38.14 16.48 2.27
N GLY A 233 -37.76 17.66 2.77
CA GLY A 233 -36.61 18.43 2.29
C GLY A 233 -35.24 17.99 2.85
N SER A 234 -34.27 18.91 2.88
CA SER A 234 -32.89 18.61 3.29
C SER A 234 -32.44 19.44 4.50
N ALA A 235 -31.85 18.79 5.50
CA ALA A 235 -31.03 19.43 6.52
C ALA A 235 -29.55 19.36 6.12
N ILE A 236 -28.81 20.46 6.18
CA ILE A 236 -27.40 20.54 5.77
C ILE A 236 -26.56 21.13 6.90
N LYS A 237 -25.49 20.42 7.29
CA LYS A 237 -24.46 20.91 8.20
C LYS A 237 -23.17 21.18 7.43
N ASP A 238 -22.71 22.42 7.37
CA ASP A 238 -21.54 22.83 6.56
C ASP A 238 -20.54 23.77 7.25
N GLY A 239 -20.85 24.26 8.46
CA GLY A 239 -19.90 24.99 9.31
C GLY A 239 -18.84 24.08 9.97
N THR A 240 -17.76 24.67 10.49
CA THR A 240 -16.69 23.91 11.19
C THR A 240 -17.09 23.47 12.60
N GLY A 241 -18.04 24.18 13.24
CA GLY A 241 -18.51 23.89 14.59
C GLY A 241 -19.39 22.63 14.69
N ASP A 242 -19.95 22.40 15.87
CA ASP A 242 -20.82 21.25 16.14
C ASP A 242 -22.30 21.60 15.95
N LEU A 243 -23.12 20.64 15.51
CA LEU A 243 -24.58 20.71 15.58
C LEU A 243 -25.07 19.65 16.55
N VAL A 244 -25.64 20.06 17.68
CA VAL A 244 -26.26 19.18 18.66
C VAL A 244 -27.76 19.17 18.41
N LEU A 245 -28.31 18.04 18.00
CA LEU A 245 -29.76 17.88 17.79
C LEU A 245 -30.39 17.32 19.06
N GLN A 246 -31.11 18.16 19.80
CA GLN A 246 -31.78 17.80 21.06
C GLN A 246 -33.31 17.75 20.94
N GLY A 247 -33.86 18.21 19.82
CA GLY A 247 -35.31 18.20 19.59
C GLY A 247 -35.88 16.78 19.62
N SER A 248 -37.03 16.64 20.29
CA SER A 248 -37.85 15.42 20.27
C SER A 248 -39.03 15.61 19.31
N GLY A 249 -39.40 14.59 18.54
CA GLY A 249 -40.56 14.66 17.63
C GLY A 249 -40.27 15.10 16.19
N SER A 250 -38.99 15.18 15.78
CA SER A 250 -38.63 15.33 14.36
C SER A 250 -39.19 14.19 13.51
N SER A 251 -39.59 14.49 12.27
CA SER A 251 -40.14 13.55 11.27
C SER A 251 -39.69 13.92 9.85
N LEU A 252 -38.38 14.11 9.69
CA LEU A 252 -37.73 14.41 8.43
C LEU A 252 -37.55 13.13 7.60
N SER A 253 -38.43 12.90 6.62
CA SER A 253 -38.33 11.79 5.67
C SER A 253 -37.36 12.02 4.50
N GLY A 254 -36.72 13.20 4.47
CA GLY A 254 -35.76 13.59 3.44
C GLY A 254 -34.31 13.22 3.79
N THR A 255 -33.39 14.20 3.71
CA THR A 255 -31.95 13.95 3.91
C THR A 255 -31.34 14.84 4.99
N LEU A 256 -30.37 14.31 5.74
CA LEU A 256 -29.44 15.08 6.56
C LEU A 256 -28.03 14.96 5.98
N ARG A 257 -27.50 16.03 5.39
CA ARG A 257 -26.17 16.07 4.80
C ARG A 257 -25.16 16.71 5.73
N ILE A 258 -24.10 15.98 6.07
CA ILE A 258 -22.99 16.44 6.90
C ILE A 258 -21.77 16.73 6.02
N VAL A 259 -21.62 17.98 5.62
CA VAL A 259 -20.56 18.46 4.72
C VAL A 259 -19.30 18.82 5.50
N SER A 260 -19.42 19.40 6.69
CA SER A 260 -18.30 19.78 7.56
C SER A 260 -18.71 19.78 9.04
N GLY A 261 -17.74 19.81 9.95
CA GLY A 261 -17.96 19.78 11.39
C GLY A 261 -18.52 18.44 11.89
N ARG A 262 -19.21 18.47 13.04
CA ARG A 262 -19.87 17.29 13.63
C ARG A 262 -21.37 17.51 13.78
N VAL A 263 -22.14 16.42 13.70
CA VAL A 263 -23.54 16.37 14.16
C VAL A 263 -23.64 15.37 15.30
N LEU A 264 -24.21 15.80 16.43
CA LEU A 264 -24.40 15.04 17.66
C LEU A 264 -25.91 14.95 17.96
N PRO A 265 -26.63 13.96 17.45
CA PRO A 265 -28.01 13.73 17.84
C PRO A 265 -28.10 13.17 19.26
N ALA A 266 -29.10 13.61 20.02
CA ALA A 266 -29.38 13.08 21.35
C ALA A 266 -29.73 11.58 21.31
N ASP A 267 -30.45 11.16 20.27
CA ASP A 267 -30.81 9.76 19.97
C ASP A 267 -31.21 9.63 18.48
N GLU A 268 -31.64 8.44 18.05
CA GLU A 268 -32.10 8.22 16.65
C GLU A 268 -33.30 9.08 16.26
N THR A 269 -34.19 9.40 17.21
CA THR A 269 -35.42 10.16 16.93
C THR A 269 -35.13 11.63 16.62
N ALA A 270 -34.03 12.18 17.13
CA ALA A 270 -33.56 13.52 16.78
C ALA A 270 -33.21 13.67 15.29
N LEU A 271 -32.93 12.56 14.59
CA LEU A 271 -32.70 12.53 13.13
C LEU A 271 -34.01 12.53 12.32
N GLY A 272 -35.15 12.27 12.97
CA GLY A 272 -36.48 12.31 12.38
C GLY A 272 -36.75 11.30 11.26
N GLY A 273 -35.93 10.26 11.12
CA GLY A 273 -36.02 9.28 10.03
C GLY A 273 -35.31 9.68 8.73
N ALA A 274 -34.50 10.74 8.77
CA ALA A 274 -33.79 11.22 7.58
C ALA A 274 -32.74 10.21 7.12
N THR A 275 -32.51 10.12 5.81
CA THR A 275 -31.30 9.45 5.32
C THR A 275 -30.08 10.32 5.62
N VAL A 276 -29.11 9.81 6.36
CA VAL A 276 -27.89 10.54 6.71
C VAL A 276 -26.86 10.41 5.60
N HIS A 277 -26.35 11.53 5.12
CA HIS A 277 -25.34 11.62 4.07
C HIS A 277 -24.04 12.17 4.68
N LEU A 278 -23.00 11.35 4.74
CA LEU A 278 -21.66 11.77 5.16
C LEU A 278 -20.93 12.33 3.93
N ASN A 279 -20.75 13.65 3.88
CA ASN A 279 -20.25 14.39 2.70
C ASN A 279 -18.93 15.15 2.99
N GLY A 280 -18.19 14.70 4.00
CA GLY A 280 -16.95 15.33 4.45
C GLY A 280 -16.90 15.55 5.97
N GLY A 281 -18.05 15.79 6.60
CA GLY A 281 -18.15 15.94 8.05
C GLY A 281 -18.42 14.63 8.79
N ARG A 282 -18.70 14.74 10.09
CA ARG A 282 -18.74 13.60 11.02
C ARG A 282 -20.11 13.46 11.70
N LEU A 283 -20.64 12.24 11.73
CA LEU A 283 -21.70 11.88 12.67
C LEU A 283 -21.06 11.42 13.97
N ALA A 284 -21.43 12.03 15.09
CA ALA A 284 -20.86 11.76 16.40
C ALA A 284 -21.95 11.31 17.39
N ASN A 285 -21.56 10.51 18.38
CA ASN A 285 -22.46 10.13 19.48
C ASN A 285 -22.75 11.35 20.39
N PRO A 286 -23.86 11.36 21.14
CA PRO A 286 -24.10 12.41 22.12
C PRO A 286 -22.99 12.42 23.18
N VAL A 287 -22.66 13.60 23.70
CA VAL A 287 -21.60 13.77 24.69
C VAL A 287 -21.90 12.93 25.93
N GLY A 288 -21.02 11.98 26.28
CA GLY A 288 -21.19 11.14 27.46
C GLY A 288 -22.19 9.99 27.30
N GLY A 289 -22.58 9.62 26.07
CA GLY A 289 -23.62 8.61 25.87
C GLY A 289 -23.52 7.83 24.55
N ASP A 290 -24.19 6.69 24.50
CA ASP A 290 -24.24 5.82 23.32
C ASP A 290 -25.22 6.36 22.26
N LEU A 291 -25.03 5.94 21.00
CA LEU A 291 -25.98 6.19 19.91
C LEU A 291 -26.33 4.90 19.20
N LEU A 292 -27.60 4.54 19.16
CA LEU A 292 -28.11 3.44 18.34
C LEU A 292 -28.84 4.01 17.13
N LEU A 293 -28.39 3.65 15.93
CA LEU A 293 -29.11 3.84 14.67
C LEU A 293 -29.70 2.48 14.27
N ALA A 294 -30.91 2.19 14.76
CA ALA A 294 -31.56 0.90 14.53
C ALA A 294 -32.00 0.74 13.07
N THR A 295 -32.48 1.81 12.45
CA THR A 295 -33.06 1.77 11.09
C THR A 295 -32.57 2.88 10.17
N THR A 296 -31.94 3.92 10.70
CA THR A 296 -31.47 5.09 9.94
C THR A 296 -30.50 4.67 8.83
N PRO A 297 -30.85 4.89 7.54
CA PRO A 297 -29.94 4.63 6.43
C PRO A 297 -28.81 5.66 6.39
N VAL A 298 -27.59 5.20 6.08
CA VAL A 298 -26.42 6.08 5.93
C VAL A 298 -25.84 5.93 4.53
N THR A 299 -25.53 7.06 3.90
CA THR A 299 -24.83 7.13 2.60
C THR A 299 -23.48 7.81 2.79
N ALA A 300 -22.40 7.07 2.55
CA ALA A 300 -21.02 7.52 2.64
C ALA A 300 -20.53 8.12 1.31
N GLN A 301 -20.34 9.44 1.30
CA GLN A 301 -19.74 10.22 0.21
C GLN A 301 -18.45 10.94 0.64
N GLY A 302 -18.03 10.78 1.90
CA GLY A 302 -16.81 11.33 2.52
C GLY A 302 -16.99 11.48 4.03
N GLY A 303 -15.95 11.88 4.78
CA GLY A 303 -16.06 12.11 6.23
C GLY A 303 -16.08 10.81 7.04
N GLY A 304 -17.01 10.67 8.01
CA GLY A 304 -17.14 9.43 8.77
C GLY A 304 -17.87 9.53 10.11
N PHE A 305 -17.47 8.69 11.05
CA PHE A 305 -18.08 8.53 12.36
C PHE A 305 -17.09 8.87 13.48
N GLU A 306 -17.56 9.49 14.55
CA GLU A 306 -16.76 9.81 15.72
C GLU A 306 -17.44 9.27 16.98
N VAL A 307 -16.70 8.50 17.79
CA VAL A 307 -17.18 8.01 19.08
C VAL A 307 -16.15 8.42 20.11
N SER A 308 -16.43 9.53 20.82
CA SER A 308 -15.38 10.30 21.48
C SER A 308 -14.87 9.65 22.77
N GLY A 309 -15.77 9.16 23.63
CA GLY A 309 -15.43 8.65 24.95
C GLY A 309 -15.05 7.17 24.95
N VAL A 310 -14.07 6.83 25.80
CA VAL A 310 -13.73 5.43 26.10
C VAL A 310 -14.94 4.73 26.71
N GLY A 311 -15.31 3.57 26.17
CA GLY A 311 -16.47 2.79 26.64
C GLY A 311 -17.81 3.20 26.02
N GLU A 312 -17.88 4.34 25.34
CA GLU A 312 -19.06 4.74 24.56
C GLU A 312 -19.14 3.96 23.25
N THR A 313 -20.36 3.75 22.76
CA THR A 313 -20.64 2.99 21.55
C THR A 313 -21.61 3.73 20.62
N MET A 314 -21.28 3.78 19.34
CA MET A 314 -22.24 4.05 18.27
C MET A 314 -22.53 2.74 17.52
N THR A 315 -23.77 2.30 17.49
CA THR A 315 -24.22 1.11 16.74
C THR A 315 -25.01 1.53 15.51
N VAL A 316 -24.58 1.10 14.33
CA VAL A 316 -25.26 1.36 13.05
C VAL A 316 -25.76 0.05 12.47
N ASN A 317 -27.07 -0.21 12.63
CA ASN A 317 -27.72 -1.41 12.11
C ASN A 317 -28.30 -1.23 10.70
N GLY A 318 -28.59 0.02 10.32
CA GLY A 318 -28.96 0.37 8.94
C GLY A 318 -27.84 0.05 7.95
N ALA A 319 -28.20 -0.18 6.68
CA ALA A 319 -27.21 -0.33 5.62
C ALA A 319 -26.43 0.99 5.45
N VAL A 320 -25.11 0.88 5.41
CA VAL A 320 -24.23 1.96 5.00
C VAL A 320 -23.88 1.74 3.53
N THR A 321 -24.29 2.67 2.67
CA THR A 321 -24.11 2.61 1.22
C THR A 321 -23.17 3.71 0.75
N GLY A 322 -22.84 3.75 -0.55
CA GLY A 322 -21.93 4.74 -1.14
C GLY A 322 -20.55 4.17 -1.46
N VAL A 323 -19.72 4.95 -2.15
CA VAL A 323 -18.44 4.48 -2.74
C VAL A 323 -17.20 5.17 -2.15
N ALA A 324 -17.40 6.18 -1.30
CA ALA A 324 -16.32 6.94 -0.71
C ALA A 324 -15.79 6.26 0.56
N ASN A 325 -14.50 6.50 0.83
CA ASN A 325 -13.87 6.08 2.07
C ASN A 325 -14.42 6.89 3.24
N VAL A 326 -14.66 6.24 4.37
CA VAL A 326 -14.99 6.89 5.64
C VAL A 326 -13.90 6.65 6.67
N SER A 327 -13.81 7.52 7.68
CA SER A 327 -12.96 7.26 8.85
C SER A 327 -13.76 7.07 10.13
N LYS A 328 -13.17 6.33 11.07
CA LYS A 328 -13.63 6.23 12.47
C LYS A 328 -12.65 7.00 13.36
N TRP A 329 -13.15 7.99 14.10
CA TRP A 329 -12.41 8.78 15.08
C TRP A 329 -12.90 8.54 16.53
N GLY A 330 -12.11 9.02 17.49
CA GLY A 330 -12.41 8.98 18.92
C GLY A 330 -12.18 7.59 19.54
N ASP A 331 -12.05 7.55 20.86
CA ASP A 331 -11.55 6.37 21.58
C ASP A 331 -12.60 5.27 21.79
N GLY A 332 -13.88 5.58 21.56
CA GLY A 332 -14.99 4.65 21.72
C GLY A 332 -15.16 3.65 20.56
N THR A 333 -16.27 2.90 20.59
CA THR A 333 -16.55 1.82 19.65
C THR A 333 -17.57 2.23 18.59
N LEU A 334 -17.25 2.05 17.31
CA LEU A 334 -18.26 2.02 16.24
C LEU A 334 -18.59 0.56 15.93
N ALA A 335 -19.83 0.15 16.18
CA ALA A 335 -20.34 -1.16 15.82
C ALA A 335 -21.15 -1.07 14.51
N LEU A 336 -20.67 -1.72 13.46
CA LEU A 336 -21.38 -1.86 12.19
C LEU A 336 -22.18 -3.17 12.21
N GLY A 337 -23.45 -3.07 12.62
CA GLY A 337 -24.34 -4.20 12.85
C GLY A 337 -25.45 -4.35 11.82
N GLY A 338 -26.52 -5.06 12.21
CA GLY A 338 -27.67 -5.37 11.37
C GLY A 338 -27.44 -6.53 10.40
N ILE A 339 -28.47 -6.81 9.58
CA ILE A 339 -28.48 -7.98 8.68
C ILE A 339 -28.07 -7.66 7.23
N ALA A 340 -28.16 -6.38 6.85
CA ALA A 340 -27.91 -5.96 5.47
C ALA A 340 -26.41 -5.72 5.24
N GLN A 341 -25.86 -6.23 4.15
CA GLN A 341 -24.47 -5.99 3.76
C GLN A 341 -24.19 -4.51 3.46
N ASN A 342 -23.04 -4.01 3.90
CA ASN A 342 -22.57 -2.66 3.57
C ASN A 342 -21.73 -2.67 2.29
N THR A 343 -22.38 -2.70 1.13
CA THR A 343 -21.70 -2.84 -0.18
C THR A 343 -20.73 -1.68 -0.42
N SER A 344 -19.49 -2.00 -0.79
CA SER A 344 -18.41 -1.04 -1.12
C SER A 344 -17.95 -0.11 0.03
N LEU A 345 -18.39 -0.33 1.26
CA LEU A 345 -17.95 0.48 2.40
C LEU A 345 -16.47 0.23 2.72
N ARG A 346 -15.66 1.29 2.72
CA ARG A 346 -14.24 1.23 3.08
C ARG A 346 -13.96 2.14 4.26
N VAL A 347 -13.32 1.61 5.31
CA VAL A 347 -13.14 2.32 6.59
C VAL A 347 -11.67 2.45 6.95
N HIS A 348 -11.25 3.66 7.31
CA HIS A 348 -9.97 3.95 7.97
C HIS A 348 -10.20 4.15 9.47
N VAL A 349 -9.61 3.30 10.31
CA VAL A 349 -9.73 3.39 11.78
C VAL A 349 -8.59 4.24 12.32
N ARG A 350 -8.93 5.46 12.76
CA ARG A 350 -7.99 6.47 13.28
C ARG A 350 -8.01 6.58 14.81
N GLY A 351 -9.02 6.02 15.44
CA GLY A 351 -9.17 6.02 16.90
C GLY A 351 -10.14 4.94 17.38
N GLY A 352 -9.88 4.41 18.56
CA GLY A 352 -10.77 3.49 19.26
C GLY A 352 -10.96 2.15 18.56
N THR A 353 -12.18 1.62 18.66
CA THR A 353 -12.53 0.29 18.12
C THR A 353 -13.54 0.38 16.97
N LEU A 354 -13.31 -0.37 15.90
CA LEU A 354 -14.30 -0.73 14.89
C LEU A 354 -14.76 -2.17 15.14
N ALA A 355 -16.01 -2.35 15.59
CA ALA A 355 -16.61 -3.66 15.79
C ALA A 355 -17.44 -4.04 14.57
N LEU A 356 -17.09 -5.15 13.92
CA LEU A 356 -17.77 -5.67 12.74
C LEU A 356 -18.81 -6.71 13.19
N ALA A 357 -20.08 -6.32 13.16
CA ALA A 357 -21.15 -6.92 13.96
C ALA A 357 -22.36 -7.41 13.13
N LYS A 358 -22.17 -7.75 11.85
CA LYS A 358 -23.28 -8.23 11.01
C LYS A 358 -23.79 -9.58 11.49
N SER A 359 -25.11 -9.75 11.45
CA SER A 359 -25.80 -10.96 11.89
C SER A 359 -26.80 -11.50 10.87
N GLY A 360 -27.17 -12.77 10.99
CA GLY A 360 -28.23 -13.41 10.21
C GLY A 360 -27.85 -14.00 8.84
N VAL A 361 -27.30 -13.23 7.90
CA VAL A 361 -27.04 -13.69 6.52
C VAL A 361 -25.58 -14.10 6.32
N ALA A 362 -25.33 -15.35 5.90
CA ALA A 362 -23.98 -15.92 5.82
C ALA A 362 -23.00 -15.15 4.91
N ASP A 363 -23.48 -14.45 3.88
CA ASP A 363 -22.64 -13.71 2.95
C ASP A 363 -22.55 -12.20 3.25
N ALA A 364 -23.23 -11.72 4.30
CA ALA A 364 -23.25 -10.29 4.61
C ALA A 364 -22.01 -9.85 5.39
N TYR A 365 -21.25 -8.92 4.81
CA TYR A 365 -20.09 -8.29 5.45
C TYR A 365 -20.38 -6.87 5.98
N ALA A 366 -19.66 -6.48 7.02
CA ALA A 366 -19.74 -5.17 7.66
C ALA A 366 -18.99 -4.08 6.88
N VAL A 367 -17.90 -4.46 6.21
CA VAL A 367 -17.08 -3.57 5.37
C VAL A 367 -16.57 -4.34 4.15
N GLN A 368 -16.39 -3.65 3.03
CA GLN A 368 -15.64 -4.18 1.89
C GLN A 368 -14.15 -4.20 2.23
N ASP A 369 -13.57 -3.09 2.72
CA ASP A 369 -12.16 -3.03 3.11
C ASP A 369 -11.94 -2.24 4.40
N VAL A 370 -10.99 -2.71 5.21
CA VAL A 370 -10.31 -1.87 6.19
C VAL A 370 -9.07 -1.31 5.51
N ILE A 371 -9.08 -0.02 5.21
CA ILE A 371 -8.04 0.64 4.40
C ILE A 371 -6.92 1.27 5.25
N GLY A 372 -7.00 1.13 6.57
CA GLY A 372 -6.01 1.63 7.52
C GLY A 372 -6.50 1.40 8.94
N ALA A 373 -5.61 0.90 9.80
CA ALA A 373 -5.83 0.83 11.25
C ALA A 373 -4.59 1.39 11.93
N GLU A 374 -4.70 2.61 12.48
CA GLU A 374 -3.61 3.35 13.09
C GLU A 374 -3.15 2.73 14.43
N PRO A 375 -1.96 3.07 14.96
CA PRO A 375 -1.49 2.57 16.25
C PRO A 375 -2.48 2.84 17.37
N GLY A 376 -2.69 1.86 18.26
CA GLY A 376 -3.66 1.96 19.36
C GLY A 376 -5.12 1.73 18.95
N THR A 377 -5.40 1.48 17.67
CA THR A 377 -6.75 1.14 17.20
C THR A 377 -6.97 -0.37 17.10
N ARG A 378 -8.24 -0.78 17.14
CA ARG A 378 -8.63 -2.19 17.00
C ARG A 378 -9.80 -2.36 16.03
N VAL A 379 -9.66 -3.29 15.09
CA VAL A 379 -10.78 -3.85 14.32
C VAL A 379 -11.11 -5.20 14.95
N VAL A 380 -12.35 -5.40 15.41
CA VAL A 380 -12.74 -6.63 16.11
C VAL A 380 -13.95 -7.28 15.45
N LEU A 381 -13.91 -8.60 15.26
CA LEU A 381 -15.03 -9.37 14.75
C LEU A 381 -16.01 -9.70 15.88
N THR A 382 -17.24 -9.21 15.79
CA THR A 382 -18.29 -9.47 16.79
C THR A 382 -19.56 -10.09 16.20
N GLY A 383 -19.73 -10.03 14.88
CA GLY A 383 -20.85 -10.62 14.15
C GLY A 383 -20.84 -12.14 14.20
N ASP A 384 -22.00 -12.77 14.14
CA ASP A 384 -22.17 -14.24 14.28
C ASP A 384 -22.30 -14.96 12.94
N THR A 385 -22.03 -14.26 11.83
CA THR A 385 -22.20 -14.77 10.46
C THR A 385 -20.95 -14.61 9.63
N GLY A 386 -20.66 -15.64 8.82
CA GLY A 386 -19.67 -15.66 7.74
C GLY A 386 -18.47 -14.73 7.84
N ASN A 387 -18.06 -14.18 6.71
CA ASN A 387 -17.01 -13.18 6.66
C ASN A 387 -17.58 -11.80 6.99
N GLN A 388 -16.94 -11.07 7.91
CA GLN A 388 -17.33 -9.70 8.23
C GLN A 388 -16.63 -8.68 7.34
N ILE A 389 -15.60 -9.11 6.60
CA ILE A 389 -14.81 -8.30 5.68
C ILE A 389 -14.90 -8.93 4.27
N GLY A 390 -15.46 -8.19 3.32
CA GLY A 390 -15.65 -8.70 1.95
C GLY A 390 -14.39 -8.65 1.07
N GLY A 391 -13.33 -7.99 1.52
CA GLY A 391 -12.14 -7.65 0.74
C GLY A 391 -10.88 -7.72 1.57
N GLY A 392 -10.18 -6.60 1.75
CA GLY A 392 -8.85 -6.55 2.36
C GLY A 392 -8.75 -5.80 3.69
N VAL A 393 -7.65 -6.06 4.39
CA VAL A 393 -7.22 -5.34 5.59
C VAL A 393 -5.82 -4.78 5.38
N THR A 394 -5.70 -3.47 5.58
CA THR A 394 -4.42 -2.75 5.66
C THR A 394 -4.23 -2.23 7.08
N LEU A 395 -3.18 -2.70 7.76
CA LEU A 395 -2.80 -2.23 9.10
C LEU A 395 -1.71 -1.16 9.03
N SER A 396 -1.79 -0.16 9.89
CA SER A 396 -0.80 0.93 10.02
C SER A 396 -0.26 0.99 11.45
N GLY A 397 -0.18 -0.16 12.12
CA GLY A 397 0.18 -0.31 13.53
C GLY A 397 -0.97 -0.72 14.45
N GLY A 398 -2.21 -0.75 13.95
CA GLY A 398 -3.38 -1.23 14.67
C GLY A 398 -3.53 -2.75 14.69
N VAL A 399 -4.58 -3.23 15.35
CA VAL A 399 -4.85 -4.67 15.57
C VAL A 399 -6.09 -5.13 14.79
N LEU A 400 -5.98 -6.23 14.06
CA LEU A 400 -7.12 -7.04 13.64
C LEU A 400 -7.34 -8.17 14.67
N ASP A 401 -8.47 -8.15 15.34
CA ASP A 401 -8.83 -9.09 16.39
C ASP A 401 -9.97 -10.00 15.93
N LEU A 402 -9.63 -11.26 15.65
CA LEU A 402 -10.55 -12.29 15.16
C LEU A 402 -11.59 -12.70 16.22
N ASN A 403 -11.30 -12.48 17.51
CA ASN A 403 -12.26 -12.64 18.61
C ASN A 403 -13.13 -13.92 18.51
N GLY A 404 -12.48 -15.07 18.30
CA GLY A 404 -13.10 -16.39 18.25
C GLY A 404 -13.88 -16.69 16.96
N ARG A 405 -13.66 -15.93 15.88
CA ARG A 405 -14.29 -16.12 14.57
C ARG A 405 -13.25 -16.24 13.45
N SER A 406 -13.43 -17.21 12.57
CA SER A 406 -12.64 -17.32 11.34
C SER A 406 -13.01 -16.22 10.35
N GLU A 407 -12.07 -15.80 9.52
CA GLU A 407 -12.26 -14.70 8.55
C GLU A 407 -11.46 -14.98 7.28
N THR A 408 -12.02 -14.66 6.13
CA THR A 408 -11.35 -14.80 4.82
C THR A 408 -11.10 -13.43 4.21
N LEU A 409 -9.83 -13.13 3.91
CA LEU A 409 -9.40 -11.87 3.34
C LEU A 409 -8.86 -12.06 1.92
N GLY A 410 -9.19 -11.10 1.05
CA GLY A 410 -8.53 -10.98 -0.25
C GLY A 410 -7.10 -10.49 -0.14
N VAL A 411 -6.89 -9.48 0.72
CA VAL A 411 -5.58 -8.87 0.98
C VAL A 411 -5.39 -8.73 2.48
N LEU A 412 -4.25 -9.18 2.99
CA LEU A 412 -3.74 -8.76 4.30
C LEU A 412 -2.39 -8.09 4.08
N THR A 413 -2.29 -6.84 4.52
CA THR A 413 -1.06 -6.06 4.38
C THR A 413 -0.91 -5.03 5.49
N ASN A 414 0.25 -4.40 5.53
CA ASN A 414 0.52 -3.28 6.41
C ASN A 414 1.31 -2.20 5.68
N THR A 415 0.99 -0.95 5.98
CA THR A 415 1.69 0.23 5.46
C THR A 415 2.81 0.68 6.38
N LEU A 416 2.76 0.34 7.66
CA LEU A 416 3.83 0.60 8.64
C LEU A 416 4.10 -0.68 9.44
N ALA A 417 5.34 -0.83 9.94
CA ALA A 417 5.69 -1.91 10.84
C ALA A 417 4.86 -1.85 12.14
N GLY A 418 4.52 -3.02 12.70
CA GLY A 418 3.86 -3.14 14.01
C GLY A 418 2.35 -3.42 14.00
N GLY A 419 1.72 -3.56 12.83
CA GLY A 419 0.34 -4.09 12.78
C GLY A 419 0.29 -5.53 13.29
N SER A 420 -0.82 -5.96 13.88
CA SER A 420 -0.97 -7.34 14.35
C SER A 420 -2.34 -7.95 14.06
N VAL A 421 -2.36 -9.28 13.92
CA VAL A 421 -3.57 -10.09 13.90
C VAL A 421 -3.55 -10.97 15.14
N THR A 422 -4.65 -11.01 15.89
CA THR A 422 -4.76 -11.84 17.10
C THR A 422 -6.13 -12.50 17.19
N ASN A 423 -6.23 -13.53 18.02
CA ASN A 423 -7.50 -14.14 18.41
C ASN A 423 -7.75 -13.94 19.90
N SER A 424 -8.43 -12.85 20.29
CA SER A 424 -8.76 -12.60 21.70
C SER A 424 -9.90 -13.47 22.24
N GLY A 425 -10.57 -14.24 21.37
CA GLY A 425 -11.71 -15.06 21.75
C GLY A 425 -11.31 -16.43 22.32
N ALA A 426 -12.28 -17.12 22.91
CA ALA A 426 -12.08 -18.43 23.52
C ALA A 426 -12.13 -19.61 22.52
N GLN A 427 -12.52 -19.37 21.27
CA GLN A 427 -12.62 -20.39 20.22
C GLN A 427 -11.39 -20.37 19.33
N ALA A 428 -10.95 -21.54 18.87
CA ALA A 428 -9.92 -21.62 17.85
C ALA A 428 -10.46 -21.09 16.51
N VAL A 429 -9.60 -20.42 15.73
CA VAL A 429 -9.99 -19.74 14.49
C VAL A 429 -9.01 -20.03 13.37
N THR A 430 -9.47 -19.87 12.14
CA THR A 430 -8.63 -19.87 10.94
C THR A 430 -8.71 -18.51 10.26
N LEU A 431 -7.55 -17.91 10.02
CA LEU A 431 -7.41 -16.77 9.12
C LEU A 431 -7.12 -17.30 7.71
N THR A 432 -7.99 -17.00 6.75
CA THR A 432 -7.80 -17.37 5.35
C THR A 432 -7.39 -16.16 4.53
N VAL A 433 -6.36 -16.28 3.68
CA VAL A 433 -5.83 -15.18 2.86
C VAL A 433 -5.69 -15.56 1.39
N GLY A 434 -5.75 -14.55 0.50
CA GLY A 434 -5.57 -14.71 -0.94
C GLY A 434 -6.87 -14.88 -1.74
N ALA A 435 -8.03 -14.59 -1.13
CA ALA A 435 -9.30 -14.58 -1.84
C ALA A 435 -9.26 -13.60 -3.03
N GLY A 436 -9.90 -13.96 -4.15
CA GLY A 436 -9.86 -13.15 -5.36
C GLY A 436 -8.51 -13.16 -6.11
N ASN A 437 -7.60 -14.10 -5.78
CA ASN A 437 -6.30 -14.29 -6.45
C ASN A 437 -5.35 -13.09 -6.36
N VAL A 438 -5.52 -12.24 -5.35
CA VAL A 438 -4.67 -11.05 -5.14
C VAL A 438 -3.45 -11.44 -4.33
N SER A 439 -2.26 -11.01 -4.78
CA SER A 439 -1.02 -11.16 -4.02
C SER A 439 -0.93 -10.08 -2.94
N SER A 440 -0.48 -10.44 -1.73
CA SER A 440 -0.23 -9.48 -0.66
C SER A 440 0.98 -9.86 0.20
N ALA A 441 1.49 -8.87 0.94
CA ALA A 441 2.59 -9.06 1.89
C ALA A 441 2.24 -8.42 3.23
N PHE A 442 2.55 -9.13 4.31
CA PHE A 442 2.30 -8.69 5.67
C PHE A 442 3.58 -8.85 6.50
N THR A 443 4.03 -7.78 7.14
CA THR A 443 5.24 -7.76 7.99
C THR A 443 4.93 -7.51 9.47
N GLY A 444 3.64 -7.55 9.83
CA GLY A 444 3.17 -7.52 11.21
C GLY A 444 3.23 -8.87 11.90
N THR A 445 2.72 -8.98 13.12
CA THR A 445 2.66 -10.25 13.86
C THR A 445 1.29 -10.91 13.71
N ILE A 446 1.26 -12.24 13.59
CA ILE A 446 0.05 -13.05 13.70
C ILE A 446 0.23 -13.87 14.97
N SER A 447 -0.66 -13.72 15.94
CA SER A 447 -0.51 -14.37 17.24
C SER A 447 -1.77 -15.06 17.71
N ASP A 448 -1.59 -16.06 18.56
CA ASP A 448 -2.67 -16.53 19.41
C ASP A 448 -3.11 -15.40 20.36
N GLY A 449 -4.29 -15.57 20.95
CA GLY A 449 -4.65 -14.94 22.21
C GLY A 449 -4.97 -16.04 23.22
N PRO A 450 -6.18 -16.08 23.80
CA PRO A 450 -6.58 -17.20 24.67
C PRO A 450 -6.73 -18.54 23.94
N ALA A 451 -7.00 -18.53 22.63
CA ALA A 451 -7.19 -19.72 21.81
C ALA A 451 -6.38 -19.67 20.52
N THR A 452 -6.17 -20.86 19.94
CA THR A 452 -5.33 -21.08 18.76
C THR A 452 -5.82 -20.36 17.52
N LEU A 453 -4.89 -19.77 16.76
CA LEU A 453 -5.08 -19.23 15.43
C LEU A 453 -4.34 -20.11 14.42
N ALA A 454 -5.01 -20.53 13.34
CA ALA A 454 -4.44 -21.21 12.18
C ALA A 454 -4.46 -20.31 10.92
N LEU A 455 -3.63 -20.63 9.93
CA LEU A 455 -3.53 -19.86 8.68
C LEU A 455 -3.83 -20.74 7.47
N THR A 456 -4.72 -20.29 6.58
CA THR A 456 -4.97 -20.93 5.28
C THR A 456 -4.69 -19.97 4.13
N LYS A 457 -3.93 -20.41 3.12
CA LYS A 457 -3.65 -19.67 1.89
C LYS A 457 -4.42 -20.28 0.73
N ILE A 458 -5.26 -19.47 0.09
CA ILE A 458 -6.09 -19.83 -1.08
C ILE A 458 -5.78 -18.91 -2.28
N GLY A 459 -6.34 -19.24 -3.44
CA GLY A 459 -6.21 -18.44 -4.67
C GLY A 459 -4.80 -18.47 -5.27
N THR A 460 -4.67 -18.07 -6.53
CA THR A 460 -3.42 -18.21 -7.30
C THR A 460 -2.36 -17.15 -6.97
N GLY A 461 -2.71 -16.10 -6.20
CA GLY A 461 -1.79 -15.04 -5.79
C GLY A 461 -0.75 -15.52 -4.76
N ASP A 462 0.22 -14.67 -4.46
CA ASP A 462 1.26 -14.92 -3.46
C ASP A 462 0.91 -14.23 -2.14
N PHE A 463 1.06 -14.92 -1.00
CA PHE A 463 1.06 -14.31 0.33
C PHE A 463 2.44 -14.41 0.94
N THR A 464 3.07 -13.28 1.26
CA THR A 464 4.43 -13.22 1.80
C THR A 464 4.47 -12.62 3.20
N PHE A 465 5.17 -13.27 4.13
CA PHE A 465 5.44 -12.71 5.45
C PHE A 465 6.80 -13.15 6.01
N PRO A 466 7.42 -12.38 6.92
CA PRO A 466 8.65 -12.79 7.58
C PRO A 466 8.39 -13.91 8.60
N ILE A 467 9.36 -14.77 8.85
CA ILE A 467 9.29 -15.82 9.89
C ILE A 467 8.89 -15.24 11.26
N ALA A 468 9.28 -14.00 11.56
CA ALA A 468 8.91 -13.29 12.77
C ALA A 468 7.41 -12.97 12.90
N SER A 469 6.64 -13.05 11.82
CA SER A 469 5.18 -12.93 11.86
C SER A 469 4.50 -14.14 12.48
N ILE A 470 5.18 -15.29 12.60
CA ILE A 470 4.61 -16.52 13.13
C ILE A 470 4.74 -16.52 14.66
N ALA A 471 3.71 -16.04 15.34
CA ALA A 471 3.59 -16.07 16.81
C ALA A 471 2.31 -16.81 17.27
N TYR A 472 1.79 -17.70 16.42
CA TYR A 472 0.60 -18.52 16.64
C TYR A 472 0.96 -20.01 16.62
N SER A 473 0.10 -20.84 17.23
CA SER A 473 0.32 -22.29 17.41
C SER A 473 -0.51 -23.19 16.49
N GLY A 474 -1.44 -22.62 15.71
CA GLY A 474 -2.25 -23.40 14.77
C GLY A 474 -1.51 -23.77 13.48
N GLY A 475 -2.03 -24.79 12.78
CA GLY A 475 -1.45 -25.27 11.53
C GLY A 475 -1.49 -24.26 10.38
N MET A 476 -0.72 -24.57 9.33
CA MET A 476 -0.70 -23.83 8.07
C MET A 476 -1.21 -24.71 6.94
N GLN A 477 -2.16 -24.20 6.15
CA GLN A 477 -2.67 -24.88 4.96
C GLN A 477 -2.43 -24.02 3.72
N VAL A 478 -1.84 -24.59 2.67
CA VAL A 478 -1.64 -23.93 1.38
C VAL A 478 -2.44 -24.67 0.32
N GLU A 479 -3.65 -24.20 0.03
CA GLU A 479 -4.54 -24.86 -0.94
C GLU A 479 -4.13 -24.53 -2.37
N ALA A 480 -3.80 -23.25 -2.64
CA ALA A 480 -3.41 -22.75 -3.94
C ALA A 480 -2.47 -21.54 -3.86
N GLY A 481 -1.72 -21.31 -4.93
CA GLY A 481 -0.75 -20.20 -5.04
C GLY A 481 0.44 -20.38 -4.11
N THR A 482 1.16 -19.28 -3.83
CA THR A 482 2.37 -19.35 -2.99
C THR A 482 2.12 -18.80 -1.59
N LEU A 483 2.46 -19.58 -0.56
CA LEU A 483 2.77 -19.08 0.77
C LEU A 483 4.29 -18.91 0.87
N ARG A 484 4.78 -17.67 0.95
CA ARG A 484 6.22 -17.37 1.02
C ARG A 484 6.58 -16.89 2.42
N ILE A 485 7.35 -17.71 3.13
CA ILE A 485 7.95 -17.34 4.41
C ILE A 485 9.36 -16.86 4.12
N SER A 486 9.71 -15.71 4.65
CA SER A 486 11.00 -15.07 4.35
C SER A 486 11.73 -14.65 5.61
N LYS A 487 13.02 -14.42 5.46
CA LYS A 487 13.75 -13.54 6.37
C LYS A 487 14.02 -12.23 5.64
N PRO A 488 13.77 -11.07 6.26
CA PRO A 488 14.13 -9.79 5.68
C PRO A 488 15.61 -9.75 5.32
N VAL A 489 15.91 -9.02 4.26
CA VAL A 489 17.27 -8.70 3.83
C VAL A 489 17.42 -7.18 3.82
N PRO A 490 18.64 -6.63 3.92
CA PRO A 490 18.80 -5.18 3.86
C PRO A 490 18.34 -4.66 2.49
N LEU A 491 17.64 -3.53 2.51
CA LEU A 491 17.23 -2.82 1.30
C LEU A 491 18.48 -2.54 0.42
N LYS A 492 18.42 -2.92 -0.85
CA LYS A 492 19.57 -2.77 -1.77
C LYS A 492 19.52 -1.48 -2.57
N ASP A 493 18.32 -0.96 -2.84
CA ASP A 493 18.17 0.28 -3.59
C ASP A 493 18.77 1.47 -2.84
N GLY A 494 19.60 2.25 -3.55
CA GLY A 494 20.34 3.37 -2.98
C GLY A 494 21.43 2.99 -1.95
N LEU A 495 21.73 1.71 -1.74
CA LEU A 495 22.75 1.26 -0.77
C LEU A 495 24.16 1.60 -1.27
N SER A 496 24.85 2.49 -0.57
CA SER A 496 26.21 2.94 -0.89
C SER A 496 27.29 1.99 -0.41
N TYR A 497 27.12 1.42 0.79
CA TYR A 497 27.95 0.35 1.32
C TYR A 497 27.29 -0.35 2.51
N TRP A 498 27.78 -1.55 2.78
CA TRP A 498 27.26 -2.44 3.81
C TRP A 498 28.40 -3.17 4.53
N LEU A 499 28.53 -2.95 5.83
CA LEU A 499 29.51 -3.62 6.68
C LEU A 499 28.78 -4.50 7.67
N ASP A 500 29.04 -5.80 7.64
CA ASP A 500 28.37 -6.81 8.44
C ASP A 500 29.37 -7.61 9.28
N ALA A 501 29.27 -7.54 10.61
CA ALA A 501 30.22 -8.20 11.48
C ALA A 501 29.86 -9.68 11.69
N SER A 502 28.64 -10.10 11.31
CA SER A 502 28.22 -11.49 11.42
C SER A 502 28.77 -12.40 10.33
N GLU A 503 29.47 -11.83 9.33
CA GLU A 503 30.05 -12.56 8.20
C GLU A 503 31.58 -12.69 8.36
N PRO A 504 32.11 -13.80 8.89
CA PRO A 504 33.56 -13.94 9.13
C PRO A 504 34.39 -13.83 7.84
N SER A 505 33.84 -14.26 6.70
CA SER A 505 34.48 -14.18 5.39
C SER A 505 34.69 -12.74 4.90
N ALA A 506 34.00 -11.76 5.50
CA ALA A 506 34.18 -10.35 5.19
C ALA A 506 35.43 -9.74 5.84
N PHE A 507 36.17 -10.47 6.68
CA PHE A 507 37.29 -9.91 7.44
C PHE A 507 38.66 -10.41 6.98
N ALA A 508 39.62 -9.50 6.92
CA ALA A 508 41.04 -9.84 7.00
C ALA A 508 41.51 -9.61 8.45
N LEU A 509 41.74 -10.71 9.17
CA LEU A 509 42.15 -10.68 10.58
C LEU A 509 43.65 -10.93 10.74
N SER A 510 44.27 -10.26 11.71
CA SER A 510 45.63 -10.50 12.16
C SER A 510 45.62 -10.66 13.68
N ASN A 511 45.78 -11.89 14.18
CA ASN A 511 45.68 -12.22 15.61
C ASN A 511 44.39 -11.72 16.29
N GLY A 512 43.24 -11.85 15.61
CA GLY A 512 41.93 -11.39 16.11
C GLY A 512 41.67 -9.88 15.97
N PHE A 513 42.62 -9.11 15.43
CA PHE A 513 42.44 -7.69 15.12
C PHE A 513 42.08 -7.48 13.64
N VAL A 514 41.17 -6.56 13.38
CA VAL A 514 40.64 -6.26 12.05
C VAL A 514 41.63 -5.41 11.26
N ALA A 515 42.26 -6.00 10.24
CA ALA A 515 43.07 -5.26 9.28
C ALA A 515 42.21 -4.73 8.11
N ALA A 516 41.18 -5.49 7.71
CA ALA A 516 40.16 -5.06 6.76
C ALA A 516 38.79 -5.65 7.10
N TRP A 517 37.74 -4.87 6.84
CA TRP A 517 36.33 -5.25 6.87
C TRP A 517 35.74 -4.91 5.49
N ASN A 518 35.44 -5.96 4.72
CA ASN A 518 35.00 -5.84 3.34
C ASN A 518 33.54 -5.41 3.26
N ASP A 519 33.20 -4.80 2.14
CA ASP A 519 31.88 -4.24 1.87
C ASP A 519 31.04 -5.31 1.17
N ALA A 520 29.90 -5.64 1.78
CA ALA A 520 28.98 -6.68 1.32
C ALA A 520 27.94 -6.16 0.31
N SER A 521 27.91 -4.85 0.02
CA SER A 521 26.97 -4.27 -0.95
C SER A 521 27.35 -4.54 -2.41
N GLY A 522 28.63 -4.86 -2.66
CA GLY A 522 29.21 -4.92 -4.01
C GLY A 522 29.78 -3.58 -4.50
N ALA A 523 29.59 -2.48 -3.77
CA ALA A 523 30.13 -1.17 -4.15
C ALA A 523 31.66 -1.06 -3.97
N GLY A 524 32.29 -1.95 -3.21
CA GLY A 524 33.74 -2.02 -3.01
C GLY A 524 34.29 -0.97 -2.04
N VAL A 525 33.47 -0.48 -1.10
CA VAL A 525 33.90 0.51 -0.09
C VAL A 525 34.47 -0.21 1.15
N HIS A 526 35.60 -0.89 0.99
CA HIS A 526 36.22 -1.66 2.08
C HIS A 526 36.82 -0.76 3.17
N PHE A 527 36.72 -1.17 4.43
CA PHE A 527 37.24 -0.42 5.59
C PHE A 527 38.52 -1.06 6.11
N THR A 528 39.62 -0.31 6.21
CA THR A 528 40.95 -0.87 6.51
C THR A 528 41.68 -0.12 7.63
N GLN A 529 42.66 -0.79 8.24
CA GLN A 529 43.59 -0.18 9.19
C GLN A 529 44.98 -0.84 9.09
N SER A 530 45.92 -0.08 8.53
CA SER A 530 47.29 -0.55 8.33
C SER A 530 48.09 -0.60 9.62
N ASN A 531 47.92 0.36 10.54
CA ASN A 531 48.67 0.41 11.79
C ASN A 531 48.12 -0.58 12.82
N PRO A 532 48.89 -1.63 13.22
CA PRO A 532 48.43 -2.62 14.19
C PRO A 532 47.95 -2.04 15.51
N ALA A 533 48.54 -0.92 15.98
CA ALA A 533 48.16 -0.29 17.25
C ALA A 533 46.76 0.35 17.23
N ASN A 534 46.20 0.60 16.04
CA ASN A 534 44.90 1.25 15.86
C ASN A 534 43.82 0.28 15.37
N ARG A 535 44.12 -1.02 15.19
CA ARG A 535 43.14 -1.99 14.68
C ARG A 535 42.12 -2.32 15.77
N PRO A 536 40.81 -2.28 15.48
CA PRO A 536 39.81 -2.77 16.42
C PRO A 536 39.85 -4.31 16.48
N LYS A 537 39.18 -4.89 17.48
CA LYS A 537 39.15 -6.33 17.69
C LYS A 537 37.85 -6.92 17.14
N TRP A 538 37.93 -8.05 16.43
CA TRP A 538 36.75 -8.83 16.08
C TRP A 538 36.44 -9.80 17.23
N VAL A 539 35.22 -9.79 17.74
CA VAL A 539 34.83 -10.52 18.95
C VAL A 539 33.62 -11.39 18.66
N GLU A 540 33.78 -12.71 18.80
CA GLU A 540 32.68 -13.67 18.71
C GLU A 540 31.65 -13.46 19.83
N ASN A 541 30.38 -13.76 19.56
CA ASN A 541 29.29 -13.75 20.55
C ASN A 541 29.12 -12.42 21.32
N ALA A 542 29.54 -11.30 20.74
CA ALA A 542 29.55 -9.99 21.38
C ALA A 542 28.15 -9.34 21.52
N ILE A 543 27.27 -9.56 20.54
CA ILE A 543 25.90 -9.04 20.51
C ILE A 543 24.95 -10.22 20.31
N ASN A 544 24.23 -10.64 21.35
CA ASN A 544 23.20 -11.69 21.29
C ASN A 544 23.64 -12.96 20.52
N GLY A 545 24.84 -13.46 20.82
CA GLY A 545 25.39 -14.66 20.16
C GLY A 545 25.96 -14.41 18.75
N LYS A 546 26.04 -13.16 18.29
CA LYS A 546 26.65 -12.78 17.01
C LYS A 546 27.97 -12.04 17.19
N PRO A 547 28.92 -12.19 16.26
CA PRO A 547 30.18 -11.46 16.31
C PRO A 547 29.97 -9.96 16.10
N ALA A 548 30.83 -9.14 16.70
CA ALA A 548 30.85 -7.70 16.51
C ALA A 548 32.28 -7.15 16.57
N VAL A 549 32.49 -5.95 16.02
CA VAL A 549 33.79 -5.27 16.05
C VAL A 549 33.86 -4.35 17.27
N LEU A 550 34.80 -4.59 18.17
CA LEU A 550 35.04 -3.81 19.38
C LEU A 550 36.02 -2.67 19.10
N PHE A 551 35.54 -1.44 19.28
CA PHE A 551 36.32 -0.21 19.24
C PHE A 551 36.57 0.33 20.65
N GLY A 552 37.68 1.05 20.84
CA GLY A 552 37.94 1.76 22.11
C GLY A 552 38.31 0.87 23.30
N ASP A 553 38.65 -0.40 23.08
CA ASP A 553 38.98 -1.35 24.16
C ASP A 553 40.15 -0.83 25.01
N GLY A 554 39.99 -0.84 26.34
CA GLY A 554 41.00 -0.32 27.26
C GLY A 554 41.44 1.13 27.01
N ALA A 555 40.55 1.98 26.47
CA ALA A 555 40.84 3.37 26.06
C ALA A 555 41.82 3.53 24.87
N VAL A 556 42.07 2.46 24.11
CA VAL A 556 42.89 2.49 22.89
C VAL A 556 42.09 3.10 21.74
N ARG A 557 42.67 4.08 21.04
CA ARG A 557 42.04 4.76 19.91
C ARG A 557 42.09 3.91 18.65
N THR A 558 41.13 3.02 18.50
CA THR A 558 41.02 2.15 17.32
C THR A 558 40.07 2.73 16.27
N ARG A 559 40.37 2.46 15.00
CA ARG A 559 39.56 2.95 13.88
C ARG A 559 39.74 2.14 12.61
N LEU A 560 38.73 2.16 11.75
CA LEU A 560 38.80 1.70 10.38
C LEU A 560 38.45 2.83 9.41
N GLU A 561 39.04 2.81 8.22
CA GLU A 561 38.87 3.86 7.23
C GLU A 561 38.46 3.28 5.87
N ALA A 562 37.41 3.85 5.27
CA ALA A 562 36.93 3.45 3.94
C ALA A 562 38.03 3.60 2.89
N SER A 563 38.08 2.72 1.90
CA SER A 563 39.09 2.74 0.83
C SER A 563 38.88 3.86 -0.18
N LYS A 564 37.64 4.38 -0.27
CA LYS A 564 37.24 5.45 -1.19
C LYS A 564 36.08 6.28 -0.62
N THR A 565 35.73 7.37 -1.31
CA THR A 565 34.53 8.17 -0.99
C THR A 565 33.26 7.41 -1.37
N ALA A 566 32.18 7.68 -0.64
CA ALA A 566 30.84 7.20 -0.95
C ALA A 566 29.81 8.28 -0.60
N GLN A 567 28.67 8.26 -1.29
CA GLN A 567 27.55 9.14 -0.95
C GLN A 567 26.81 8.61 0.28
N ALA A 568 26.40 9.50 1.18
CA ALA A 568 25.65 9.19 2.38
C ALA A 568 24.53 10.21 2.57
N ARG A 569 23.34 9.68 2.81
CA ARG A 569 22.10 10.42 3.02
C ARG A 569 21.36 9.90 4.24
N THR A 570 21.26 8.58 4.35
CA THR A 570 20.71 7.84 5.49
C THR A 570 21.72 6.80 5.97
N VAL A 571 21.90 6.65 7.28
CA VAL A 571 22.79 5.65 7.88
C VAL A 571 22.06 4.88 8.98
N PHE A 572 22.29 3.57 9.05
CA PHE A 572 21.89 2.70 10.15
C PHE A 572 23.13 2.07 10.77
N ILE A 573 23.20 2.05 12.10
CA ILE A 573 24.28 1.40 12.83
C ILE A 573 23.74 0.61 14.02
N VAL A 574 23.97 -0.69 14.01
CA VAL A 574 23.79 -1.54 15.20
C VAL A 574 25.01 -1.37 16.08
N ASN A 575 24.82 -0.82 17.27
CA ASN A 575 25.92 -0.57 18.19
C ASN A 575 25.55 -0.93 19.63
N ARG A 576 26.57 -1.33 20.41
CA ARG A 576 26.50 -1.53 21.85
C ARG A 576 27.61 -0.75 22.54
N MET A 577 27.26 0.38 23.15
CA MET A 577 28.22 1.17 23.91
C MET A 577 28.73 0.41 25.15
N THR A 578 30.04 0.42 25.39
CA THR A 578 30.64 -0.16 26.60
C THR A 578 31.04 0.91 27.62
N SER A 579 31.39 2.10 27.17
CA SER A 579 31.67 3.25 28.03
C SER A 579 31.40 4.57 27.30
N TYR A 580 31.07 5.61 28.08
CA TYR A 580 30.89 6.94 27.53
C TYR A 580 32.24 7.66 27.40
N VAL A 581 32.54 8.12 26.19
CA VAL A 581 33.63 9.06 25.89
C VAL A 581 32.98 10.37 25.43
N SER A 582 33.41 11.49 26.02
CA SER A 582 32.86 12.80 25.68
C SER A 582 33.01 13.10 24.19
N LEU A 583 31.87 13.33 23.51
CA LEU A 583 31.80 13.52 22.06
C LEU A 583 32.38 12.35 21.23
N GLY A 584 32.38 11.13 21.80
CA GLY A 584 32.87 9.92 21.15
C GLY A 584 32.20 9.70 19.79
N GLY A 585 33.00 9.65 18.73
CA GLY A 585 32.55 9.63 17.35
C GLY A 585 32.54 8.24 16.74
N LEU A 586 31.36 7.67 16.55
CA LEU A 586 31.17 6.31 16.00
C LEU A 586 31.49 6.24 14.51
N TRP A 587 31.02 7.22 13.74
CA TRP A 587 31.12 7.24 12.29
C TRP A 587 31.17 8.69 11.78
N GLY A 588 31.96 8.97 10.74
CA GLY A 588 32.02 10.31 10.13
C GLY A 588 33.13 10.47 9.11
N GLU A 589 33.42 11.71 8.70
CA GLU A 589 34.43 12.00 7.68
C GLU A 589 35.85 11.82 8.22
N SER A 590 36.62 10.96 7.55
CA SER A 590 37.96 10.60 8.01
C SER A 590 38.87 11.81 8.20
N PHE A 591 39.52 11.89 9.37
CA PHE A 591 40.46 12.96 9.74
C PHE A 591 39.86 14.39 9.78
N GLN A 592 38.54 14.52 9.74
CA GLN A 592 37.83 15.80 9.79
C GLN A 592 36.82 15.80 10.93
N ASP A 593 36.62 16.92 11.61
CA ASP A 593 35.46 17.05 12.52
C ASP A 593 34.23 17.41 11.69
N LYS A 594 33.78 16.49 10.83
CA LYS A 594 32.64 16.68 9.92
C LYS A 594 31.87 15.38 9.75
N ASN A 595 30.57 15.52 9.47
CA ASN A 595 29.66 14.41 9.19
C ASN A 595 29.60 13.36 10.32
N GLY A 596 29.85 13.76 11.57
CA GLY A 596 29.95 12.87 12.71
C GLY A 596 28.60 12.36 13.21
N VAL A 597 28.55 11.09 13.57
CA VAL A 597 27.56 10.51 14.49
C VAL A 597 28.27 10.36 15.84
N ARG A 598 27.95 11.27 16.78
CA ARG A 598 28.68 11.49 18.03
C ARG A 598 27.78 11.39 19.25
N LEU A 599 28.32 10.93 20.36
CA LEU A 599 27.62 10.90 21.65
C LEU A 599 27.53 12.30 22.28
N ASN A 600 26.41 12.59 22.93
CA ASN A 600 26.24 13.78 23.77
C ASN A 600 26.31 13.44 25.27
N SER A 601 25.83 12.25 25.65
CA SER A 601 25.88 11.72 27.01
C SER A 601 25.98 10.18 26.98
N SER A 602 25.98 9.54 28.14
CA SER A 602 25.90 8.08 28.26
C SER A 602 24.57 7.48 27.79
N THR A 603 23.57 8.30 27.45
CA THR A 603 22.22 7.87 27.04
C THR A 603 21.68 8.56 25.79
N THR A 604 22.46 9.47 25.18
CA THR A 604 21.99 10.25 24.03
C THR A 604 23.06 10.47 22.97
N TRP A 605 22.62 10.48 21.71
CA TRP A 605 23.38 10.94 20.56
C TRP A 605 23.18 12.44 20.32
N ARG A 606 24.15 13.10 19.71
CA ARG A 606 23.96 14.48 19.22
C ARG A 606 23.01 14.47 18.03
N HIS A 607 21.96 15.25 18.14
CA HIS A 607 20.99 15.52 17.09
C HIS A 607 20.43 16.95 17.26
N THR A 608 19.69 17.45 16.26
CA THR A 608 18.99 18.73 16.34
C THR A 608 18.15 18.78 17.63
N GLY A 609 18.32 19.85 18.43
CA GLY A 609 17.69 19.97 19.75
C GLY A 609 18.46 19.32 20.91
N ASN A 610 19.57 18.61 20.64
CA ASN A 610 20.45 18.02 21.65
C ASN A 610 21.92 18.38 21.37
N SER A 611 22.20 19.67 21.48
CA SER A 611 23.53 20.25 21.29
C SER A 611 24.17 20.03 19.91
N ALA A 612 23.56 19.39 18.90
CA ALA A 612 24.23 19.16 17.61
C ALA A 612 24.60 20.46 16.87
N ASP A 613 25.63 20.37 16.04
CA ASP A 613 26.14 21.45 15.19
C ASP A 613 26.34 20.96 13.74
N GLN A 614 26.83 21.84 12.86
CA GLN A 614 27.03 21.55 11.43
C GLN A 614 28.02 20.39 11.17
N ASN A 615 28.82 20.01 12.16
CA ASN A 615 29.73 18.89 12.06
C ASN A 615 29.01 17.55 12.29
N ASP A 616 27.78 17.54 12.80
CA ASP A 616 26.98 16.32 12.97
C ASP A 616 26.25 15.96 11.67
N PHE A 617 26.17 14.65 11.37
CA PHE A 617 25.53 14.14 10.15
C PHE A 617 24.03 14.47 10.11
N SER A 618 23.33 14.33 11.23
CA SER A 618 21.88 14.51 11.36
C SER A 618 21.46 15.93 11.76
N PHE A 619 22.36 16.92 11.71
CA PHE A 619 22.02 18.31 11.99
C PHE A 619 20.99 18.85 10.98
N ASN A 620 19.85 19.32 11.49
CA ASN A 620 18.63 19.67 10.75
C ASN A 620 18.05 18.51 9.90
N GLY A 621 18.45 17.28 10.16
CA GLY A 621 17.88 16.08 9.55
C GLY A 621 17.02 15.31 10.56
N GLU A 622 17.01 13.99 10.46
CA GLU A 622 16.22 13.10 11.33
C GLU A 622 17.11 12.10 12.07
N MET A 623 16.61 11.60 13.20
CA MET A 623 17.21 10.50 13.93
C MET A 623 16.12 9.64 14.56
N ALA A 624 16.30 8.33 14.56
CA ALA A 624 15.52 7.41 15.35
C ALA A 624 16.43 6.39 16.04
N ILE A 625 16.00 5.95 17.22
CA ILE A 625 16.65 4.90 18.01
C ILE A 625 15.66 3.75 18.14
N ASN A 626 16.07 2.54 17.74
CA ASN A 626 15.20 1.36 17.70
C ASN A 626 13.87 1.64 16.98
N GLY A 627 13.93 2.44 15.91
CA GLY A 627 12.78 2.85 15.11
C GLY A 627 11.90 3.97 15.70
N VAL A 628 12.15 4.38 16.93
CA VAL A 628 11.45 5.49 17.60
C VAL A 628 12.16 6.80 17.31
N ALA A 629 11.43 7.79 16.77
CA ALA A 629 11.98 9.11 16.47
C ALA A 629 12.55 9.76 17.75
N GLY A 630 13.79 10.25 17.65
CA GLY A 630 14.54 10.80 18.77
C GLY A 630 15.98 10.32 18.81
N TYR A 631 16.72 10.82 19.80
CA TYR A 631 18.16 10.61 19.96
C TYR A 631 18.55 9.93 21.28
N SER A 632 17.55 9.52 22.08
CA SER A 632 17.73 8.85 23.37
C SER A 632 17.55 7.35 23.22
N PHE A 633 18.45 6.58 23.83
CA PHE A 633 18.34 5.11 23.93
C PHE A 633 18.01 4.65 25.35
N ALA A 634 17.54 5.53 26.23
CA ALA A 634 16.95 5.19 27.54
C ALA A 634 17.72 4.12 28.35
N SER A 635 19.05 4.29 28.49
CA SER A 635 19.95 3.34 29.17
C SER A 635 20.07 1.94 28.54
N GLN A 636 19.55 1.71 27.32
CA GLN A 636 19.78 0.51 26.51
C GLN A 636 21.04 0.69 25.66
N PRO A 637 22.22 0.24 26.12
CA PRO A 637 23.47 0.48 25.40
C PRO A 637 23.48 -0.18 24.02
N LEU A 638 22.79 -1.32 23.85
CA LEU A 638 22.57 -1.98 22.57
C LEU A 638 21.32 -1.40 21.90
N HIS A 639 21.47 -0.81 20.72
CA HIS A 639 20.37 -0.25 19.95
C HIS A 639 20.73 -0.12 18.46
N ILE A 640 19.71 0.06 17.63
CA ILE A 640 19.82 0.49 16.24
C ILE A 640 19.75 2.02 16.25
N LEU A 641 20.79 2.68 15.77
CA LEU A 641 20.75 4.11 15.44
C LEU A 641 20.43 4.25 13.96
N SER A 642 19.42 5.05 13.62
CA SER A 642 19.20 5.54 12.26
C SER A 642 19.31 7.07 12.23
N ALA A 643 20.04 7.60 11.25
CA ALA A 643 20.26 9.03 11.10
C ALA A 643 20.13 9.44 9.64
N VAL A 644 19.42 10.54 9.39
CA VAL A 644 19.18 11.12 8.07
C VAL A 644 19.77 12.52 8.07
N SER A 645 20.55 12.84 7.05
CA SER A 645 21.11 14.19 6.85
C SER A 645 20.08 15.13 6.20
N SER A 646 20.36 16.42 6.09
CA SER A 646 19.51 17.41 5.37
C SER A 646 19.84 17.57 3.88
N THR A 647 21.08 17.30 3.46
CA THR A 647 21.49 17.04 2.06
C THR A 647 22.28 15.74 1.90
N THR A 648 22.30 15.11 0.70
CA THR A 648 23.23 14.00 0.41
C THR A 648 24.67 14.52 0.44
N ARG A 649 25.56 13.80 1.12
CA ARG A 649 26.97 14.19 1.32
C ARG A 649 27.88 13.12 0.75
N GLU A 650 28.96 13.50 0.08
CA GLU A 650 29.97 12.57 -0.42
C GLU A 650 31.27 12.75 0.35
N PHE A 651 31.75 11.70 1.01
CA PHE A 651 33.00 11.75 1.77
C PHE A 651 33.60 10.37 2.01
N ARG A 652 34.86 10.35 2.43
CA ARG A 652 35.57 9.13 2.83
C ARG A 652 35.30 8.87 4.30
N ALA A 653 34.51 7.84 4.60
CA ALA A 653 34.07 7.54 5.95
C ALA A 653 35.15 6.84 6.80
N ALA A 654 35.04 6.99 8.12
CA ALA A 654 35.78 6.20 9.11
C ALA A 654 34.89 5.79 10.28
N LEU A 655 35.23 4.67 10.93
CA LEU A 655 34.53 4.10 12.09
C LEU A 655 35.43 4.09 13.33
N GLY A 656 34.83 4.22 14.52
CA GLY A 656 35.51 4.11 15.82
C GLY A 656 36.12 5.42 16.30
N ASP A 657 37.19 5.89 15.67
CA ASP A 657 37.75 7.24 15.89
C ASP A 657 37.86 7.94 14.54
N TYR A 658 36.72 8.39 14.03
CA TYR A 658 36.63 8.91 12.67
C TYR A 658 37.49 10.17 12.48
N TRP A 659 37.52 11.05 13.49
CA TRP A 659 38.24 12.32 13.43
C TRP A 659 39.75 12.14 13.66
N PHE A 660 40.14 11.22 14.55
CA PHE A 660 41.54 10.91 14.84
C PHE A 660 42.44 12.13 15.12
N SER A 661 41.88 13.11 15.85
CA SER A 661 42.57 14.36 16.20
C SER A 661 43.77 14.12 17.12
N SER A 662 44.87 14.84 16.92
CA SER A 662 46.00 14.86 17.86
C SER A 662 45.70 15.63 19.16
N GLN A 663 44.68 16.49 19.14
CA GLN A 663 44.31 17.35 20.27
C GLN A 663 43.18 16.76 21.12
N TYR A 664 42.26 16.00 20.51
CA TYR A 664 41.08 15.48 21.19
C TYR A 664 40.93 13.97 20.99
N ALA A 665 40.78 13.22 22.09
CA ALA A 665 40.55 11.78 22.08
C ALA A 665 39.04 11.48 22.12
N ARG A 666 38.35 11.66 20.98
CA ARG A 666 36.89 11.52 20.82
C ARG A 666 36.52 10.21 20.09
N TYR A 667 37.05 9.09 20.56
CA TYR A 667 36.77 7.77 20.00
C TYR A 667 35.47 7.17 20.57
N PHE A 668 34.84 6.30 19.81
CA PHE A 668 33.74 5.43 20.24
C PHE A 668 34.31 4.22 20.99
N ALA A 669 33.72 3.93 22.15
CA ALA A 669 34.05 2.78 22.96
C ALA A 669 32.84 1.83 23.02
N GLY A 670 32.91 0.74 22.26
CA GLY A 670 31.82 -0.21 22.17
C GLY A 670 31.90 -1.13 20.96
N TYR A 671 30.89 -1.98 20.86
CA TYR A 671 30.73 -2.93 19.76
C TYR A 671 29.92 -2.32 18.62
N VAL A 672 30.32 -2.61 17.39
CA VAL A 672 29.55 -2.34 16.17
C VAL A 672 29.24 -3.66 15.50
N GLY A 673 27.94 -3.94 15.33
CA GLY A 673 27.46 -5.15 14.66
C GLY A 673 27.36 -4.95 13.15
N GLU A 674 26.65 -3.92 12.71
CA GLU A 674 26.35 -3.73 11.30
C GLU A 674 26.17 -2.25 10.96
N VAL A 675 26.61 -1.85 9.76
CA VAL A 675 26.51 -0.49 9.21
C VAL A 675 25.93 -0.56 7.80
N LEU A 676 24.81 0.12 7.57
CA LEU A 676 24.18 0.28 6.26
C LEU A 676 24.08 1.77 5.93
N VAL A 677 24.62 2.19 4.78
CA VAL A 677 24.57 3.60 4.34
C VAL A 677 23.93 3.70 2.97
N TYR A 678 22.96 4.60 2.85
CA TYR A 678 22.21 4.87 1.62
C TYR A 678 22.51 6.26 1.08
N ASN A 679 22.52 6.43 -0.24
CA ASN A 679 22.74 7.70 -0.93
C ASN A 679 21.48 8.58 -1.08
N ARG A 680 20.31 8.05 -0.68
CA ARG A 680 19.01 8.71 -0.75
C ARG A 680 18.27 8.72 0.59
N VAL A 681 17.27 9.60 0.68
CA VAL A 681 16.32 9.55 1.80
C VAL A 681 15.49 8.27 1.64
N LEU A 682 15.31 7.53 2.73
CA LEU A 682 14.41 6.39 2.76
C LEU A 682 13.03 6.88 3.18
N THR A 683 11.96 6.34 2.61
CA THR A 683 10.62 6.58 3.15
C THR A 683 10.51 5.98 4.55
N THR A 684 9.43 6.31 5.28
CA THR A 684 9.22 5.74 6.63
C THR A 684 9.15 4.22 6.57
N GLU A 685 8.50 3.68 5.55
CA GLU A 685 8.30 2.25 5.32
C GLU A 685 9.62 1.55 5.01
N GLU A 686 10.43 2.15 4.14
CA GLU A 686 11.76 1.64 3.80
C GLU A 686 12.70 1.66 5.01
N ARG A 687 12.68 2.74 5.81
CA ARG A 687 13.45 2.84 7.05
C ARG A 687 13.06 1.74 8.04
N GLN A 688 11.76 1.54 8.24
CA GLN A 688 11.24 0.49 9.11
C GLN A 688 11.59 -0.90 8.59
N SER A 689 11.58 -1.14 7.28
CA SER A 689 12.02 -2.42 6.69
C SER A 689 13.49 -2.73 7.03
N VAL A 690 14.38 -1.73 6.95
CA VAL A 690 15.78 -1.87 7.35
C VAL A 690 15.91 -2.11 8.86
N GLU A 691 15.11 -1.41 9.68
CA GLU A 691 15.11 -1.61 11.12
C GLU A 691 14.59 -2.98 11.53
N THR A 692 13.55 -3.51 10.87
CA THR A 692 13.05 -4.88 11.07
C THR A 692 14.14 -5.88 10.73
N TYR A 693 14.82 -5.73 9.59
CA TYR A 693 15.96 -6.56 9.23
C TYR A 693 17.04 -6.58 10.32
N LEU A 694 17.47 -5.39 10.78
CA LEU A 694 18.50 -5.27 11.81
C LEU A 694 18.04 -5.79 13.17
N ASN A 695 16.77 -5.59 13.52
CA ASN A 695 16.20 -6.06 14.77
C ASN A 695 16.16 -7.59 14.79
N GLU A 696 15.58 -8.21 13.76
CA GLU A 696 15.54 -9.67 13.65
C GLU A 696 16.94 -10.28 13.66
N LYS A 697 17.90 -9.62 13.03
CA LYS A 697 19.26 -10.12 13.02
C LYS A 697 19.95 -9.95 14.38
N TRP A 698 19.97 -8.76 14.96
CA TRP A 698 20.87 -8.45 16.09
C TRP A 698 20.22 -8.50 17.47
N PHE A 699 18.88 -8.47 17.55
CA PHE A 699 18.13 -8.38 18.81
C PHE A 699 17.40 -9.68 19.16
N GLY A 700 17.67 -10.77 18.42
CA GLY A 700 17.13 -12.09 18.70
C GLY A 700 15.85 -12.42 17.94
N GLY A 701 15.78 -12.08 16.65
CA GLY A 701 14.65 -12.42 15.78
C GLY A 701 14.31 -13.90 15.76
N ALA A 702 13.08 -14.18 15.32
CA ALA A 702 12.43 -15.49 15.41
C ALA A 702 13.31 -16.67 14.98
N GLY A 703 13.05 -17.81 15.61
CA GLY A 703 13.74 -19.06 15.36
C GLY A 703 13.69 -19.47 13.89
N THR A 704 14.57 -20.40 13.52
CA THR A 704 14.56 -21.03 12.20
C THR A 704 13.53 -22.14 12.09
N SER A 705 12.83 -22.49 13.17
CA SER A 705 11.83 -23.57 13.19
C SER A 705 10.44 -23.05 12.87
N ILE A 706 9.72 -23.83 12.07
CA ILE A 706 8.28 -23.76 11.86
C ILE A 706 7.73 -25.01 12.54
N ASP A 707 7.31 -24.83 13.79
CA ASP A 707 6.85 -25.93 14.64
C ASP A 707 5.40 -26.33 14.33
N GLN A 708 4.69 -25.52 13.53
CA GLN A 708 3.30 -25.77 13.18
C GLN A 708 3.19 -26.85 12.10
N PRO A 709 2.16 -27.73 12.15
CA PRO A 709 1.92 -28.67 11.08
C PRO A 709 1.57 -27.92 9.79
N VAL A 710 2.24 -28.28 8.69
CA VAL A 710 2.03 -27.65 7.38
C VAL A 710 1.44 -28.66 6.40
N VAL A 711 0.34 -28.28 5.75
CA VAL A 711 -0.32 -29.05 4.69
C VAL A 711 -0.25 -28.28 3.39
N ILE A 712 0.33 -28.87 2.34
CA ILE A 712 0.41 -28.27 1.01
C ILE A 712 -0.50 -29.04 0.04
N GLY A 713 -1.60 -28.41 -0.36
CA GLY A 713 -2.51 -28.92 -1.39
C GLY A 713 -1.84 -28.96 -2.77
N GLN A 714 -2.42 -29.72 -3.70
CA GLN A 714 -1.85 -30.00 -5.02
C GLN A 714 -1.44 -28.73 -5.81
N ASP A 715 -2.27 -27.69 -5.75
CA ASP A 715 -2.03 -26.40 -6.43
C ASP A 715 -1.27 -25.39 -5.54
N GLY A 716 -0.94 -25.80 -4.31
CA GLY A 716 -0.25 -25.00 -3.31
C GLY A 716 1.26 -25.10 -3.42
N ARG A 717 1.91 -24.00 -3.07
CA ARG A 717 3.37 -23.88 -3.01
C ARG A 717 3.81 -23.22 -1.71
N LEU A 718 4.65 -23.88 -0.93
CA LEU A 718 5.36 -23.29 0.20
C LEU A 718 6.76 -22.86 -0.24
N ALA A 719 7.07 -21.57 -0.19
CA ALA A 719 8.37 -21.02 -0.55
C ALA A 719 9.11 -20.51 0.68
N ILE A 720 10.39 -20.87 0.81
CA ILE A 720 11.30 -20.41 1.86
C ILE A 720 12.40 -19.57 1.24
N ASN A 721 12.54 -18.34 1.74
CA ASN A 721 13.39 -17.34 1.10
C ASN A 721 14.33 -16.63 2.09
N ASN A 722 15.64 -16.67 1.80
CA ASN A 722 16.73 -16.01 2.53
C ASN A 722 17.01 -16.56 3.96
N PHE A 723 16.56 -17.77 4.30
CA PHE A 723 16.93 -18.40 5.58
C PHE A 723 16.80 -19.92 5.54
N ASN A 724 17.44 -20.59 6.50
CA ASN A 724 17.28 -22.02 6.70
C ASN A 724 16.06 -22.25 7.60
N ALA A 725 15.11 -23.06 7.15
CA ALA A 725 13.87 -23.36 7.84
C ALA A 725 13.82 -24.83 8.26
N GLY A 726 13.46 -25.13 9.51
CA GLY A 726 13.16 -26.48 9.98
C GLY A 726 11.66 -26.70 10.13
N PHE A 727 11.15 -27.82 9.63
CA PHE A 727 9.73 -28.20 9.72
C PHE A 727 9.56 -29.43 10.61
N SER A 728 8.72 -29.28 11.63
CA SER A 728 8.37 -30.39 12.53
C SER A 728 7.52 -31.43 11.82
N MET A 729 6.53 -31.02 11.04
CA MET A 729 5.57 -31.89 10.37
C MET A 729 5.10 -31.28 9.05
N LEU A 730 5.30 -32.00 7.94
CA LEU A 730 4.90 -31.61 6.59
C LEU A 730 4.07 -32.71 5.94
N SER A 731 2.97 -32.33 5.29
CA SER A 731 2.11 -33.26 4.55
C SER A 731 1.51 -32.66 3.28
N GLY A 732 0.92 -33.52 2.44
CA GLY A 732 0.20 -33.12 1.23
C GLY A 732 0.94 -33.46 -0.07
N THR A 733 0.44 -32.91 -1.17
CA THR A 733 0.84 -33.27 -2.55
C THR A 733 1.36 -32.09 -3.37
N GLY A 734 1.39 -30.89 -2.77
CA GLY A 734 1.83 -29.67 -3.44
C GLY A 734 3.34 -29.55 -3.60
N ARG A 735 3.83 -28.30 -3.59
CA ARG A 735 5.23 -28.00 -3.87
C ARG A 735 5.92 -27.30 -2.70
N VAL A 736 7.06 -27.83 -2.28
CA VAL A 736 8.05 -27.12 -1.46
C VAL A 736 9.05 -26.43 -2.38
N HIS A 737 9.46 -25.20 -2.06
CA HIS A 737 10.38 -24.45 -2.89
C HIS A 737 11.40 -23.64 -2.09
N ALA A 738 12.69 -23.91 -2.30
CA ALA A 738 13.77 -23.14 -1.70
C ALA A 738 14.19 -21.99 -2.64
N GLU A 739 14.20 -20.76 -2.13
CA GLU A 739 14.65 -19.55 -2.85
C GLU A 739 15.99 -19.08 -2.25
N ASN A 740 16.86 -18.48 -3.09
CA ASN A 740 18.09 -17.83 -2.66
C ASN A 740 19.01 -18.70 -1.79
N ASN A 741 19.22 -19.96 -2.18
CA ASN A 741 20.05 -20.96 -1.49
C ASN A 741 19.62 -21.28 -0.06
N SER A 742 18.33 -21.11 0.24
CA SER A 742 17.74 -21.52 1.51
C SER A 742 17.84 -23.04 1.71
N VAL A 743 18.00 -23.47 2.96
CA VAL A 743 17.90 -24.88 3.35
C VAL A 743 16.55 -25.15 4.01
N ILE A 744 15.84 -26.16 3.55
CA ILE A 744 14.57 -26.62 4.12
C ILE A 744 14.81 -27.98 4.77
N SER A 745 14.85 -28.01 6.10
CA SER A 745 15.02 -29.23 6.90
C SER A 745 13.65 -29.84 7.24
N LEU A 746 13.43 -31.10 6.88
CA LEU A 746 12.17 -31.82 7.09
C LEU A 746 12.37 -32.96 8.10
N MET A 747 11.72 -32.88 9.26
CA MET A 747 11.84 -33.88 10.32
C MET A 747 10.81 -35.01 10.18
N ASP A 748 9.54 -34.67 9.93
CA ASP A 748 8.45 -35.62 9.63
C ASP A 748 7.81 -35.22 8.29
N TYR A 749 8.01 -36.07 7.27
CA TYR A 749 7.59 -35.84 5.90
C TYR A 749 6.94 -37.07 5.24
N GLU A 750 6.68 -38.14 5.99
CA GLU A 750 6.12 -39.38 5.40
C GLU A 750 4.74 -39.15 4.77
N ALA A 751 3.97 -38.20 5.32
CA ALA A 751 2.68 -37.79 4.80
C ALA A 751 2.79 -36.80 3.61
N PHE A 752 4.01 -36.39 3.23
CA PHE A 752 4.25 -35.53 2.08
C PHE A 752 4.68 -36.36 0.86
N THR A 753 3.88 -36.29 -0.20
CA THR A 753 4.10 -37.01 -1.46
C THR A 753 4.23 -36.06 -2.66
N GLY A 754 4.51 -34.78 -2.36
CA GLY A 754 4.56 -33.71 -3.34
C GLY A 754 5.90 -33.56 -4.06
N THR A 755 6.12 -32.35 -4.57
CA THR A 755 7.34 -31.99 -5.31
C THR A 755 8.20 -31.00 -4.55
N ILE A 756 9.50 -31.00 -4.84
CA ILE A 756 10.43 -29.97 -4.40
C ILE A 756 11.04 -29.23 -5.59
N SER A 757 11.51 -28.00 -5.39
CA SER A 757 12.12 -27.20 -6.45
C SER A 757 12.88 -26.00 -5.89
N GLY A 758 13.51 -25.23 -6.78
CA GLY A 758 14.16 -23.96 -6.45
C GLY A 758 15.68 -24.04 -6.46
N GLN A 759 16.31 -23.01 -5.88
CA GLN A 759 17.75 -22.89 -5.74
C GLN A 759 18.07 -23.03 -4.25
N GLY A 760 18.41 -24.24 -3.80
CA GLY A 760 18.62 -24.53 -2.40
C GLY A 760 18.62 -26.02 -2.08
N VAL A 761 18.65 -26.33 -0.78
CA VAL A 761 18.76 -27.70 -0.26
C VAL A 761 17.47 -28.08 0.46
N VAL A 762 16.94 -29.27 0.18
CA VAL A 762 15.93 -29.95 1.00
C VAL A 762 16.63 -31.05 1.79
N ALA A 763 16.82 -30.81 3.09
CA ALA A 763 17.50 -31.70 4.01
C ALA A 763 16.48 -32.60 4.73
N LEU A 764 16.54 -33.90 4.46
CA LEU A 764 15.70 -34.92 5.08
C LEU A 764 16.33 -35.33 6.40
N GLN A 765 15.57 -35.25 7.50
CA GLN A 765 16.07 -35.42 8.87
C GLN A 765 15.21 -36.41 9.68
N ALA A 766 14.57 -37.37 9.03
CA ALA A 766 13.79 -38.41 9.70
C ALA A 766 14.66 -39.18 10.70
N ALA A 767 14.20 -39.30 11.94
CA ALA A 767 14.97 -39.93 13.02
C ALA A 767 15.08 -41.45 12.87
N ASP A 768 14.14 -42.06 12.15
CA ASP A 768 14.00 -43.50 11.94
C ASP A 768 14.56 -43.99 10.59
N GLY A 769 15.02 -43.07 9.73
CA GLY A 769 15.50 -43.39 8.39
C GLY A 769 14.39 -43.75 7.41
N ALA A 770 13.16 -43.27 7.63
CA ALA A 770 12.06 -43.43 6.68
C ALA A 770 12.44 -42.93 5.28
N ASP A 771 12.01 -43.66 4.25
CA ASP A 771 12.21 -43.27 2.86
C ASP A 771 11.32 -42.09 2.45
N ALA A 772 11.81 -41.21 1.57
CA ALA A 772 11.08 -40.03 1.11
C ALA A 772 10.45 -40.24 -0.27
N VAL A 773 9.12 -40.20 -0.36
CA VAL A 773 8.39 -40.25 -1.65
C VAL A 773 8.24 -38.84 -2.22
N ILE A 774 9.33 -38.28 -2.77
CA ILE A 774 9.39 -36.89 -3.23
C ILE A 774 9.99 -36.80 -4.64
N MET A 775 9.42 -35.96 -5.50
CA MET A 775 10.00 -35.65 -6.82
C MET A 775 10.61 -34.25 -6.88
N SER A 776 11.88 -34.17 -7.28
CA SER A 776 12.54 -32.89 -7.53
C SER A 776 12.25 -32.37 -8.94
N LYS A 777 11.98 -31.07 -9.05
CA LYS A 777 11.61 -30.38 -10.30
C LYS A 777 12.49 -29.16 -10.58
N GLY A 778 13.66 -29.03 -9.94
CA GLY A 778 14.55 -27.87 -10.07
C GLY A 778 16.01 -28.25 -10.28
N ILE A 779 16.63 -27.70 -11.33
CA ILE A 779 18.02 -28.05 -11.70
C ILE A 779 19.06 -27.68 -10.63
N ASN A 780 18.78 -26.66 -9.82
CA ASN A 780 19.62 -26.22 -8.71
C ASN A 780 19.05 -26.65 -7.34
N THR A 781 18.17 -27.65 -7.33
CA THR A 781 17.61 -28.22 -6.10
C THR A 781 18.45 -29.42 -5.69
N VAL A 782 18.88 -29.43 -4.43
CA VAL A 782 19.63 -30.53 -3.83
C VAL A 782 18.74 -31.24 -2.81
N ILE A 783 18.63 -32.56 -2.85
CA ILE A 783 18.11 -33.37 -1.74
C ILE A 783 19.28 -33.93 -0.95
N ARG A 784 19.25 -33.79 0.38
CA ARG A 784 20.33 -34.26 1.25
C ARG A 784 19.80 -35.06 2.43
N ASN A 785 20.44 -36.20 2.77
CA ASN A 785 20.13 -36.94 3.99
C ASN A 785 20.92 -36.41 5.20
N ASP A 786 20.30 -35.54 5.99
CA ASP A 786 20.85 -35.04 7.25
C ASP A 786 20.42 -35.88 8.47
N GLY A 787 19.63 -36.94 8.25
CA GLY A 787 19.21 -37.90 9.26
C GLY A 787 20.36 -38.80 9.75
N ALA A 788 20.18 -39.37 10.94
CA ALA A 788 21.18 -40.23 11.57
C ALA A 788 21.26 -41.64 10.97
N LEU A 789 20.32 -42.01 10.09
CA LEU A 789 20.23 -43.32 9.47
C LEU A 789 20.22 -43.21 7.94
N PRO A 790 20.74 -44.23 7.21
CA PRO A 790 20.59 -44.30 5.76
C PRO A 790 19.12 -44.37 5.34
N MET A 791 18.79 -43.73 4.22
CA MET A 791 17.43 -43.72 3.65
C MET A 791 17.49 -43.52 2.13
N SER A 792 16.36 -43.67 1.43
CA SER A 792 16.24 -43.45 -0.01
C SER A 792 15.20 -42.40 -0.37
N VAL A 793 15.44 -41.67 -1.46
CA VAL A 793 14.37 -41.03 -2.22
C VAL A 793 13.68 -42.10 -3.05
N VAL A 794 12.35 -42.18 -2.99
CA VAL A 794 11.55 -43.20 -3.68
C VAL A 794 10.69 -42.57 -4.77
N VAL A 795 10.86 -43.04 -6.00
CA VAL A 795 10.10 -42.63 -7.18
C VAL A 795 9.06 -43.70 -7.53
N THR A 796 7.79 -43.38 -7.34
CA THR A 796 6.65 -44.33 -7.43
C THR A 796 5.77 -44.15 -8.67
N ASN A 797 6.17 -43.30 -9.62
CA ASN A 797 5.32 -42.86 -10.71
C ASN A 797 4.91 -43.99 -11.71
N ALA A 798 3.65 -43.98 -12.14
CA ALA A 798 3.11 -44.91 -13.14
C ALA A 798 3.09 -44.34 -14.59
N GLY A 799 3.25 -43.02 -14.75
CA GLY A 799 3.22 -42.32 -16.05
C GLY A 799 4.59 -41.86 -16.55
N ALA A 800 4.62 -40.91 -17.48
CA ALA A 800 5.85 -40.23 -17.88
C ALA A 800 6.08 -38.99 -16.98
N GLU A 801 7.19 -38.92 -16.24
CA GLU A 801 7.50 -37.78 -15.35
C GLU A 801 8.98 -37.40 -15.40
N THR A 802 9.33 -36.23 -14.86
CA THR A 802 10.71 -35.74 -14.78
C THR A 802 11.22 -35.67 -13.33
N PHE A 803 12.42 -36.16 -13.08
CA PHE A 803 13.19 -35.87 -11.86
C PHE A 803 14.36 -34.95 -12.25
N ILE A 804 14.41 -33.76 -11.64
CA ILE A 804 15.38 -32.71 -11.95
C ILE A 804 16.06 -32.25 -10.66
N GLY A 805 17.38 -32.38 -10.57
CA GLY A 805 18.17 -31.89 -9.43
C GLY A 805 19.30 -32.85 -9.06
N SER A 806 19.88 -32.65 -7.88
CA SER A 806 20.97 -33.48 -7.37
C SER A 806 20.66 -34.11 -6.02
N LEU A 807 21.33 -35.23 -5.74
CA LEU A 807 21.19 -36.02 -4.52
C LEU A 807 22.54 -36.06 -3.80
N GLN A 808 22.54 -35.82 -2.48
CA GLN A 808 23.77 -35.77 -1.68
C GLN A 808 23.62 -36.49 -0.35
N ASP A 809 24.73 -37.05 0.13
CA ASP A 809 24.84 -37.45 1.53
C ASP A 809 24.94 -36.20 2.40
N GLY A 810 24.35 -36.26 3.59
CA GLY A 810 24.57 -35.28 4.64
C GLY A 810 25.29 -35.93 5.81
N VAL A 811 24.54 -36.31 6.84
CA VAL A 811 25.04 -37.05 7.99
C VAL A 811 25.16 -38.54 7.68
N SER A 812 24.20 -39.08 6.92
CA SER A 812 24.14 -40.49 6.55
C SER A 812 23.95 -40.65 5.04
N ALA A 813 24.14 -41.87 4.55
CA ALA A 813 24.01 -42.20 3.14
C ALA A 813 22.58 -41.94 2.64
N LEU A 814 22.45 -41.26 1.50
CA LEU A 814 21.19 -41.15 0.75
C LEU A 814 21.21 -42.15 -0.41
N GLY A 815 20.10 -42.83 -0.67
CA GLY A 815 19.89 -43.69 -1.84
C GLY A 815 18.80 -43.14 -2.76
N LEU A 816 18.62 -43.81 -3.90
CA LEU A 816 17.53 -43.54 -4.85
C LEU A 816 16.89 -44.86 -5.26
N THR A 817 15.58 -45.00 -5.08
CA THR A 817 14.84 -46.21 -5.44
C THR A 817 13.67 -45.86 -6.37
N GLN A 818 13.61 -46.46 -7.55
CA GLN A 818 12.47 -46.37 -8.44
C GLN A 818 11.64 -47.66 -8.38
N THR A 819 10.40 -47.54 -7.92
CA THR A 819 9.41 -48.63 -7.83
C THR A 819 8.23 -48.42 -8.79
N GLY A 820 8.11 -47.23 -9.38
CA GLY A 820 7.08 -46.88 -10.35
C GLY A 820 7.21 -47.64 -11.68
N THR A 821 6.08 -47.97 -12.31
CA THR A 821 6.03 -48.70 -13.58
C THR A 821 6.18 -47.81 -14.83
N GLY A 822 6.17 -46.49 -14.65
CA GLY A 822 6.23 -45.50 -15.72
C GLY A 822 7.63 -45.25 -16.29
N ASN A 823 7.75 -44.21 -17.12
CA ASN A 823 9.04 -43.70 -17.58
C ASN A 823 9.40 -42.42 -16.83
N THR A 824 10.46 -42.45 -16.02
CA THR A 824 10.96 -41.27 -15.33
C THR A 824 12.19 -40.76 -16.05
N TYR A 825 12.15 -39.50 -16.50
CA TYR A 825 13.26 -38.80 -17.10
C TYR A 825 14.11 -38.14 -16.01
N TYR A 826 15.32 -38.64 -15.79
CA TYR A 826 16.27 -38.12 -14.82
C TYR A 826 17.23 -37.13 -15.49
N THR A 827 17.42 -35.98 -14.86
CA THR A 827 18.38 -34.97 -15.28
C THR A 827 18.93 -34.23 -14.06
N GLY A 828 20.21 -33.92 -14.07
CA GLY A 828 20.88 -33.38 -12.89
C GLY A 828 22.39 -33.56 -12.96
N THR A 829 23.08 -32.72 -12.21
CA THR A 829 24.55 -32.72 -12.11
C THR A 829 24.95 -32.71 -10.64
N ASP A 830 26.19 -33.09 -10.35
CA ASP A 830 26.78 -32.93 -9.02
C ASP A 830 26.07 -33.73 -7.91
N SER A 831 25.49 -34.88 -8.24
CA SER A 831 25.06 -35.86 -7.23
C SER A 831 26.29 -36.53 -6.62
N THR A 832 26.31 -36.64 -5.29
CA THR A 832 27.46 -37.19 -4.53
C THR A 832 27.03 -38.16 -3.43
N TYR A 833 25.84 -38.76 -3.56
CA TYR A 833 25.31 -39.70 -2.59
C TYR A 833 25.99 -41.08 -2.70
N THR A 834 26.09 -41.80 -1.58
CA THR A 834 26.76 -43.13 -1.52
C THR A 834 25.80 -44.30 -1.30
N GLY A 835 24.55 -44.03 -0.91
CA GLY A 835 23.52 -45.06 -0.79
C GLY A 835 23.15 -45.65 -2.15
N ALA A 836 22.51 -46.82 -2.16
CA ALA A 836 22.26 -47.57 -3.39
C ALA A 836 21.26 -46.85 -4.33
N THR A 837 21.53 -46.93 -5.63
CA THR A 837 20.56 -46.63 -6.68
C THR A 837 19.88 -47.93 -7.09
N ARG A 838 18.55 -48.01 -7.00
CA ARG A 838 17.76 -49.21 -7.30
C ARG A 838 16.68 -48.88 -8.31
N ILE A 839 16.70 -49.51 -9.47
CA ILE A 839 15.64 -49.42 -10.47
C ILE A 839 14.92 -50.77 -10.46
N GLU A 840 13.78 -50.83 -9.77
CA GLU A 840 13.03 -52.06 -9.51
C GLU A 840 11.87 -52.25 -10.49
N ALA A 841 11.35 -51.16 -11.06
CA ALA A 841 10.32 -51.18 -12.09
C ALA A 841 10.41 -49.96 -13.04
N GLY A 842 9.64 -50.02 -14.13
CA GLY A 842 9.54 -48.93 -15.10
C GLY A 842 10.83 -48.68 -15.87
N THR A 843 10.92 -47.51 -16.50
CA THR A 843 12.13 -47.04 -17.20
C THR A 843 12.66 -45.80 -16.51
N ALA A 844 13.93 -45.81 -16.12
CA ALA A 844 14.67 -44.64 -15.66
C ALA A 844 15.51 -44.12 -16.83
N THR A 845 15.08 -43.05 -17.49
CA THR A 845 15.75 -42.49 -18.66
C THR A 845 16.59 -41.29 -18.27
N VAL A 846 17.91 -41.39 -18.30
CA VAL A 846 18.81 -40.24 -18.13
C VAL A 846 18.84 -39.42 -19.42
N VAL A 847 18.50 -38.13 -19.32
CA VAL A 847 18.40 -37.22 -20.46
C VAL A 847 19.05 -35.86 -20.18
N SER A 848 19.61 -35.25 -21.21
CA SER A 848 19.95 -33.82 -21.22
C SER A 848 18.80 -33.02 -21.82
N GLY A 849 18.57 -31.80 -21.33
CA GLY A 849 17.47 -30.95 -21.79
C GLY A 849 17.57 -29.52 -21.30
N VAL A 850 16.49 -28.77 -21.48
CA VAL A 850 16.37 -27.35 -21.14
C VAL A 850 15.13 -27.13 -20.29
N LEU A 851 15.28 -26.42 -19.16
CA LEU A 851 14.18 -25.95 -18.31
C LEU A 851 14.03 -24.44 -18.45
N THR A 852 12.93 -23.95 -19.01
CA THR A 852 12.79 -22.54 -19.37
C THR A 852 11.34 -22.04 -19.32
N LYS A 853 11.14 -20.73 -19.14
CA LYS A 853 9.82 -20.07 -19.22
C LYS A 853 9.46 -19.62 -20.63
N PHE A 854 10.46 -19.33 -21.46
CA PHE A 854 10.22 -18.82 -22.80
C PHE A 854 10.94 -19.68 -23.83
N VAL A 855 10.26 -19.92 -24.95
CA VAL A 855 10.78 -20.56 -26.16
C VAL A 855 10.44 -19.70 -27.36
N ARG A 856 11.36 -19.59 -28.31
CA ARG A 856 11.17 -18.80 -29.53
C ARG A 856 11.61 -19.58 -30.76
N PHE A 857 10.67 -19.81 -31.67
CA PHE A 857 10.94 -20.34 -33.01
C PHE A 857 11.14 -19.18 -33.99
N LYS A 858 12.31 -19.11 -34.61
CA LYS A 858 12.74 -17.94 -35.38
C LYS A 858 13.21 -18.35 -36.79
N PRO A 859 12.30 -18.34 -37.77
CA PRO A 859 12.66 -18.50 -39.17
C PRO A 859 13.56 -17.36 -39.66
N SER A 860 14.51 -17.70 -40.53
CA SER A 860 15.37 -16.73 -41.23
C SER A 860 15.30 -16.86 -42.75
N ALA A 861 14.78 -17.98 -43.27
CA ALA A 861 14.41 -18.13 -44.69
C ALA A 861 13.24 -19.10 -44.85
N THR A 862 12.39 -18.84 -45.85
CA THR A 862 11.37 -19.77 -46.36
C THR A 862 11.74 -20.26 -47.75
N ARG A 863 11.01 -21.23 -48.30
CA ARG A 863 11.29 -21.76 -49.63
C ARG A 863 11.40 -20.66 -50.70
N PRO A 864 12.39 -20.74 -51.62
CA PRO A 864 12.51 -19.81 -52.74
C PRO A 864 11.54 -20.13 -53.89
N GLU A 865 10.82 -21.25 -53.82
CA GLU A 865 9.89 -21.76 -54.83
C GLU A 865 8.60 -22.32 -54.19
N GLY A 866 7.56 -22.52 -55.00
CA GLY A 866 6.24 -23.01 -54.57
C GLY A 866 5.18 -21.91 -54.46
N ASP A 867 4.06 -22.22 -53.81
CA ASP A 867 2.94 -21.29 -53.69
C ASP A 867 3.20 -20.22 -52.62
N HIS A 868 2.96 -18.95 -52.95
CA HIS A 868 3.09 -17.79 -52.05
C HIS A 868 4.50 -17.53 -51.47
N VAL A 869 5.54 -17.75 -52.27
CA VAL A 869 6.93 -17.35 -51.95
C VAL A 869 7.01 -15.86 -51.56
N ASN A 870 7.92 -15.51 -50.64
CA ASN A 870 8.15 -14.14 -50.17
C ASN A 870 6.92 -13.45 -49.57
N THR A 871 6.00 -14.20 -48.96
CA THR A 871 4.83 -13.63 -48.26
C THR A 871 4.84 -13.89 -46.75
N GLY A 872 6.00 -14.26 -46.19
CA GLY A 872 6.17 -14.64 -44.78
C GLY A 872 6.19 -16.15 -44.58
N TYR A 873 5.87 -16.62 -43.37
CA TYR A 873 5.92 -18.05 -43.02
C TYR A 873 4.65 -18.54 -42.32
N GLN A 874 4.43 -19.85 -42.38
CA GLN A 874 3.29 -20.49 -41.72
C GLN A 874 3.65 -21.87 -41.17
N LEU A 875 2.92 -22.28 -40.13
CA LEU A 875 2.94 -23.63 -39.57
C LEU A 875 1.59 -23.91 -38.91
N SER A 876 1.16 -25.17 -38.89
CA SER A 876 -0.07 -25.57 -38.19
C SER A 876 0.18 -25.96 -36.75
N GLU A 877 1.41 -26.34 -36.41
CA GLU A 877 1.74 -26.74 -35.04
C GLU A 877 3.24 -26.64 -34.80
N PHE A 878 3.63 -26.18 -33.61
CA PHE A 878 4.95 -26.26 -33.03
C PHE A 878 4.84 -26.97 -31.68
N ARG A 879 5.57 -28.07 -31.51
CA ARG A 879 5.54 -28.91 -30.31
C ARG A 879 6.91 -28.96 -29.66
N LEU A 880 6.95 -28.96 -28.34
CA LEU A 880 8.13 -29.36 -27.59
C LEU A 880 8.04 -30.86 -27.33
N THR A 881 9.18 -31.54 -27.28
CA THR A 881 9.24 -32.99 -27.07
C THR A 881 10.22 -33.37 -25.99
N LEU A 882 9.93 -34.44 -25.26
CA LEU A 882 10.78 -35.05 -24.25
C LEU A 882 10.89 -36.55 -24.53
N GLY A 883 12.10 -37.01 -24.84
CA GLY A 883 12.34 -38.43 -25.17
C GLY A 883 11.55 -38.90 -26.39
N GLY A 884 11.31 -37.99 -27.35
CA GLY A 884 10.53 -38.29 -28.55
C GLY A 884 9.03 -37.96 -28.43
N ALA A 885 8.47 -37.93 -27.20
CA ALA A 885 7.05 -37.69 -26.96
C ALA A 885 6.72 -36.21 -26.81
N ASP A 886 5.50 -35.79 -27.18
CA ASP A 886 5.03 -34.42 -27.02
C ASP A 886 4.97 -34.01 -25.54
N VAL A 887 5.47 -32.82 -25.23
CA VAL A 887 5.36 -32.19 -23.91
C VAL A 887 4.09 -31.35 -23.89
N PRO A 888 3.08 -31.69 -23.06
CA PRO A 888 1.89 -30.87 -22.93
C PRO A 888 2.23 -29.46 -22.44
N TYR A 889 1.69 -28.45 -23.08
CA TYR A 889 1.86 -27.07 -22.63
C TYR A 889 1.01 -26.77 -21.40
N PRO A 890 1.55 -26.09 -20.37
CA PRO A 890 0.76 -25.67 -19.23
C PRO A 890 -0.43 -24.81 -19.66
N VAL A 891 -1.58 -25.00 -18.99
CA VAL A 891 -2.77 -24.16 -19.22
C VAL A 891 -2.41 -22.70 -18.98
N GLY A 892 -2.78 -21.83 -19.93
CA GLY A 892 -2.41 -20.40 -19.90
C GLY A 892 -1.11 -20.05 -20.61
N THR A 893 -0.47 -21.01 -21.28
CA THR A 893 0.66 -20.74 -22.20
C THR A 893 0.25 -19.72 -23.27
N LEU A 894 1.04 -18.65 -23.41
CA LEU A 894 0.78 -17.59 -24.38
C LEU A 894 1.67 -17.77 -25.61
N ALA A 895 1.06 -17.78 -26.78
CA ALA A 895 1.77 -17.68 -28.06
C ALA A 895 1.65 -16.25 -28.60
N THR A 896 2.78 -15.63 -28.93
CA THR A 896 2.83 -14.27 -29.46
C THR A 896 3.76 -14.16 -30.66
N SER A 897 3.51 -13.15 -31.49
CA SER A 897 4.44 -12.73 -32.53
C SER A 897 4.22 -11.24 -32.79
N TYR A 898 5.29 -10.49 -33.02
CA TYR A 898 5.23 -9.04 -33.14
C TYR A 898 4.24 -8.62 -34.23
N GLY A 899 3.32 -7.71 -33.90
CA GLY A 899 2.30 -7.20 -34.83
C GLY A 899 1.10 -8.12 -35.08
N LYS A 900 1.00 -9.28 -34.40
CA LYS A 900 -0.16 -10.19 -34.45
C LYS A 900 -0.84 -10.28 -33.10
N THR A 901 -2.17 -10.26 -33.08
CA THR A 901 -3.02 -10.39 -31.88
C THR A 901 -3.81 -11.70 -31.89
N ALA A 902 -4.36 -12.11 -30.75
CA ALA A 902 -5.24 -13.28 -30.66
C ALA A 902 -6.52 -13.17 -31.53
N SER A 903 -6.97 -11.94 -31.84
CA SER A 903 -8.10 -11.66 -32.72
C SER A 903 -7.74 -11.60 -34.22
N SER A 904 -6.45 -11.70 -34.55
CA SER A 904 -6.01 -11.71 -35.95
C SER A 904 -6.49 -12.99 -36.64
N LYS A 905 -6.75 -12.92 -37.96
CA LYS A 905 -6.89 -14.14 -38.77
C LYS A 905 -5.58 -14.93 -38.70
N GLU A 906 -5.67 -16.25 -38.44
CA GLU A 906 -4.53 -17.16 -38.30
C GLU A 906 -3.53 -16.65 -37.23
N PRO A 907 -3.99 -16.55 -35.96
CA PRO A 907 -3.22 -15.98 -34.87
C PRO A 907 -2.09 -16.92 -34.41
N PRO A 908 -1.11 -16.43 -33.61
CA PRO A 908 -0.05 -17.27 -33.06
C PRO A 908 -0.54 -18.46 -32.22
N GLY A 909 -1.72 -18.37 -31.61
CA GLY A 909 -2.32 -19.46 -30.83
C GLY A 909 -2.60 -20.72 -31.64
N ASP A 910 -2.89 -20.58 -32.94
CA ASP A 910 -3.12 -21.71 -33.86
C ASP A 910 -1.84 -22.53 -34.11
N ALA A 911 -0.67 -22.09 -33.63
CA ALA A 911 0.56 -22.88 -33.69
C ALA A 911 0.70 -23.87 -32.53
N ILE A 912 -0.16 -23.82 -31.50
CA ILE A 912 0.00 -24.59 -30.26
C ILE A 912 -1.34 -25.13 -29.73
N ASP A 913 -2.36 -25.21 -30.58
CA ASP A 913 -3.72 -25.59 -30.19
C ASP A 913 -3.98 -27.11 -30.30
N GLY A 914 -2.96 -27.89 -30.65
CA GLY A 914 -3.07 -29.34 -30.81
C GLY A 914 -3.69 -29.79 -32.13
N SER A 915 -3.97 -28.86 -33.06
CA SER A 915 -4.69 -29.12 -34.31
C SER A 915 -3.84 -28.81 -35.53
N VAL A 916 -3.68 -29.79 -36.43
CA VAL A 916 -3.06 -29.55 -37.74
C VAL A 916 -4.00 -28.91 -38.76
N ASP A 917 -5.26 -28.68 -38.40
CA ASP A 917 -6.29 -28.12 -39.28
C ASP A 917 -6.37 -26.58 -39.24
N THR A 918 -5.88 -25.98 -38.16
CA THR A 918 -5.69 -24.54 -37.95
C THR A 918 -4.27 -24.14 -38.36
N LYS A 919 -3.98 -22.84 -38.47
CA LYS A 919 -2.62 -22.39 -38.78
C LYS A 919 -2.28 -21.04 -38.20
N PHE A 920 -1.02 -20.93 -37.79
CA PHE A 920 -0.39 -19.65 -37.64
C PHE A 920 0.26 -19.23 -38.96
N TYR A 921 -0.07 -18.02 -39.42
CA TYR A 921 0.57 -17.37 -40.56
C TYR A 921 1.01 -15.96 -40.18
N HIS A 922 2.27 -15.62 -40.40
CA HIS A 922 2.77 -14.25 -40.28
C HIS A 922 3.14 -13.68 -41.64
N GLY A 923 2.39 -12.65 -42.08
CA GLY A 923 2.50 -12.04 -43.40
C GLY A 923 3.62 -11.02 -43.58
N SER A 924 4.77 -11.22 -42.93
CA SER A 924 5.96 -10.37 -43.08
C SER A 924 7.09 -11.16 -43.72
N ALA A 925 7.58 -10.73 -44.88
CA ALA A 925 8.67 -11.40 -45.59
C ALA A 925 10.08 -10.96 -45.14
N SER A 926 10.20 -9.76 -44.56
CA SER A 926 11.46 -9.27 -43.97
C SER A 926 11.19 -8.14 -42.97
N PRO A 927 11.53 -8.31 -41.67
CA PRO A 927 12.02 -9.54 -41.07
C PRO A 927 10.90 -10.60 -40.95
N LEU A 928 11.28 -11.87 -40.92
CA LEU A 928 10.40 -12.94 -40.43
C LEU A 928 10.31 -12.81 -38.91
N TYR A 929 9.14 -12.43 -38.40
CA TYR A 929 8.95 -12.26 -36.95
C TYR A 929 8.78 -13.63 -36.27
N PRO A 930 9.42 -13.88 -35.13
CA PRO A 930 9.38 -15.21 -34.51
C PRO A 930 8.03 -15.52 -33.85
N LEU A 931 7.78 -16.81 -33.64
CA LEU A 931 6.77 -17.30 -32.69
C LEU A 931 7.43 -17.38 -31.31
N VAL A 932 6.84 -16.73 -30.30
CA VAL A 932 7.31 -16.75 -28.91
C VAL A 932 6.24 -17.43 -28.06
N LEU A 933 6.64 -18.48 -27.36
CA LEU A 933 5.86 -19.15 -26.33
C LEU A 933 6.33 -18.66 -24.96
N GLU A 934 5.37 -18.25 -24.13
CA GLU A 934 5.56 -17.92 -22.73
C GLU A 934 4.76 -18.90 -21.88
N PHE A 935 5.46 -19.63 -21.01
CA PHE A 935 4.86 -20.60 -20.10
C PHE A 935 4.62 -19.99 -18.72
N PRO A 936 3.46 -20.22 -18.10
CA PRO A 936 3.20 -19.78 -16.73
C PRO A 936 4.14 -20.45 -15.71
N THR A 937 4.58 -21.67 -16.00
CA THR A 937 5.60 -22.42 -15.24
C THR A 937 6.72 -22.88 -16.18
N PRO A 938 7.99 -22.92 -15.73
CA PRO A 938 9.08 -23.43 -16.57
C PRO A 938 8.79 -24.86 -17.08
N VAL A 939 9.04 -25.10 -18.36
CA VAL A 939 8.83 -26.38 -19.03
C VAL A 939 10.18 -27.03 -19.32
N PHE A 940 10.30 -28.33 -19.03
CA PHE A 940 11.48 -29.14 -19.37
C PHE A 940 11.25 -29.89 -20.68
N PHE A 941 12.19 -29.81 -21.62
CA PHE A 941 12.14 -30.51 -22.90
C PHE A 941 13.55 -30.78 -23.44
N ASN A 942 13.68 -31.73 -24.36
CA ASN A 942 14.95 -32.05 -25.02
C ASN A 942 14.86 -32.10 -26.56
N GLY A 943 13.71 -31.74 -27.12
CA GLY A 943 13.54 -31.57 -28.55
C GLY A 943 12.32 -30.73 -28.90
N TYR A 944 12.10 -30.55 -30.21
CA TYR A 944 10.93 -29.89 -30.75
C TYR A 944 10.54 -30.52 -32.10
N ALA A 945 9.29 -30.29 -32.50
CA ALA A 945 8.73 -30.70 -33.77
C ALA A 945 7.84 -29.59 -34.33
N TRP A 946 7.64 -29.54 -35.65
CA TRP A 946 6.67 -28.64 -36.25
C TRP A 946 6.03 -29.22 -37.51
N TYR A 947 4.84 -28.71 -37.84
CA TYR A 947 3.97 -29.22 -38.90
C TYR A 947 3.73 -28.18 -39.99
N THR A 948 3.71 -28.65 -41.23
CA THR A 948 3.35 -27.85 -42.40
C THR A 948 1.89 -27.39 -42.30
N ALA A 949 1.59 -26.11 -42.56
CA ALA A 949 0.21 -25.61 -42.64
C ALA A 949 -0.58 -26.19 -43.84
N ASN A 950 -1.77 -25.68 -44.17
CA ASN A 950 -2.68 -26.32 -45.13
C ASN A 950 -2.49 -25.98 -46.63
N ASP A 951 -1.92 -24.82 -47.02
CA ASP A 951 -2.18 -24.27 -48.37
C ASP A 951 -1.01 -23.63 -49.15
N ALA A 952 0.16 -23.37 -48.56
CA ALA A 952 1.22 -22.61 -49.24
C ALA A 952 2.63 -23.13 -48.92
N THR A 953 3.25 -23.78 -49.90
CA THR A 953 4.59 -24.38 -49.77
C THR A 953 5.71 -23.34 -49.71
N GLY A 954 5.57 -22.21 -50.41
CA GLY A 954 6.54 -21.10 -50.42
C GLY A 954 6.74 -20.40 -49.06
N ARG A 955 5.87 -20.69 -48.09
CA ARG A 955 5.90 -20.16 -46.71
C ARG A 955 6.49 -21.12 -45.69
N ASP A 956 6.86 -22.34 -46.09
CA ASP A 956 7.50 -23.28 -45.17
C ASP A 956 8.92 -22.79 -44.85
N ALA A 957 9.28 -22.78 -43.56
CA ALA A 957 10.62 -22.42 -43.13
C ALA A 957 11.64 -23.47 -43.62
N ILE A 958 12.77 -23.01 -44.17
CA ILE A 958 13.89 -23.86 -44.58
C ILE A 958 15.16 -23.57 -43.77
N LYS A 959 15.20 -22.44 -43.07
CA LYS A 959 16.28 -22.06 -42.17
C LYS A 959 15.70 -21.38 -40.95
N TRP A 960 16.04 -21.85 -39.75
CA TRP A 960 15.51 -21.32 -38.50
C TRP A 960 16.44 -21.59 -37.32
N THR A 961 16.20 -20.87 -36.23
CA THR A 961 16.76 -21.17 -34.91
C THR A 961 15.64 -21.39 -33.89
N VAL A 962 15.92 -22.21 -32.88
CA VAL A 962 15.13 -22.28 -31.65
C VAL A 962 15.95 -21.65 -30.53
N GLU A 963 15.35 -20.67 -29.86
CA GLU A 963 15.96 -19.91 -28.77
C GLU A 963 15.15 -20.11 -27.48
N VAL A 964 15.79 -20.04 -26.31
CA VAL A 964 15.15 -20.14 -24.99
C VAL A 964 15.53 -18.97 -24.10
N SER A 965 14.66 -18.63 -23.14
CA SER A 965 14.94 -17.57 -22.16
C SER A 965 14.22 -17.82 -20.83
N ALA A 966 14.88 -17.50 -19.72
CA ALA A 966 14.25 -17.53 -18.40
C ALA A 966 13.45 -16.26 -18.09
N ASP A 967 13.79 -15.13 -18.72
CA ASP A 967 13.29 -13.79 -18.39
C ASP A 967 12.60 -13.06 -19.56
N GLY A 968 12.59 -13.66 -20.76
CA GLY A 968 12.02 -13.10 -21.98
C GLY A 968 12.91 -12.07 -22.69
N THR A 969 14.04 -11.69 -22.11
CA THR A 969 14.96 -10.65 -22.60
C THR A 969 16.31 -11.21 -23.06
N THR A 970 16.88 -12.16 -22.30
CA THR A 970 18.16 -12.80 -22.61
C THR A 970 17.91 -14.14 -23.27
N TRP A 971 18.35 -14.31 -24.52
CA TRP A 971 18.03 -15.48 -25.34
C TRP A 971 19.27 -16.31 -25.66
N THR A 972 19.14 -17.63 -25.49
CA THR A 972 20.17 -18.61 -25.83
C THR A 972 19.67 -19.48 -26.99
N VAL A 973 20.46 -19.62 -28.05
CA VAL A 973 20.16 -20.54 -29.16
C VAL A 973 20.42 -21.98 -28.68
N VAL A 974 19.41 -22.84 -28.78
CA VAL A 974 19.51 -24.26 -28.40
C VAL A 974 19.47 -25.20 -29.60
N ASP A 975 19.08 -24.70 -30.78
CA ASP A 975 19.21 -25.42 -32.05
C ASP A 975 19.23 -24.46 -33.25
N SER A 976 19.90 -24.86 -34.34
CA SER A 976 19.93 -24.15 -35.62
C SER A 976 19.87 -25.12 -36.78
N GLN A 977 18.93 -24.90 -37.69
CA GLN A 977 18.72 -25.70 -38.89
C GLN A 977 18.89 -24.87 -40.15
N ASP A 978 19.57 -25.42 -41.17
CA ASP A 978 19.77 -24.80 -42.48
C ASP A 978 19.64 -25.82 -43.62
N TYR A 979 18.48 -25.84 -44.25
CA TYR A 979 18.15 -26.69 -45.39
C TYR A 979 18.22 -25.94 -46.72
N SER A 980 18.85 -24.76 -46.77
CA SER A 980 18.92 -23.93 -47.98
C SER A 980 19.64 -24.62 -49.14
N ALA A 981 20.54 -25.57 -48.85
CA ALA A 981 21.27 -26.35 -49.84
C ALA A 981 20.48 -27.54 -50.41
N ASP A 982 19.48 -28.05 -49.69
CA ASP A 982 18.61 -29.14 -50.11
C ASP A 982 17.22 -29.02 -49.46
N ILE A 983 16.36 -28.25 -50.11
CA ILE A 983 15.00 -27.98 -49.63
C ILE A 983 14.06 -29.19 -49.76
N SER A 984 14.49 -30.29 -50.39
CA SER A 984 13.67 -31.51 -50.52
C SER A 984 13.54 -32.28 -49.20
N LEU A 985 14.44 -32.02 -48.24
CA LEU A 985 14.42 -32.57 -46.89
C LEU A 985 13.30 -31.99 -46.02
N ILE A 986 12.75 -30.84 -46.40
CA ILE A 986 11.51 -30.33 -45.84
C ILE A 986 10.38 -30.90 -46.71
N THR A 987 9.40 -31.56 -46.11
CA THR A 987 8.25 -32.09 -46.86
C THR A 987 7.40 -30.97 -47.48
N THR A 988 6.80 -31.23 -48.65
CA THR A 988 5.77 -30.36 -49.24
C THR A 988 4.35 -30.85 -48.96
N ALA A 989 4.21 -32.07 -48.39
CA ALA A 989 2.93 -32.56 -47.91
C ALA A 989 2.37 -31.60 -46.85
N ARG A 990 1.06 -31.37 -46.89
CA ARG A 990 0.39 -30.36 -46.04
C ARG A 990 -0.18 -31.02 -44.79
N LYS A 991 -0.32 -30.26 -43.70
CA LYS A 991 -0.77 -30.77 -42.40
C LYS A 991 0.05 -31.97 -41.92
N THR A 992 1.34 -31.95 -42.22
CA THR A 992 2.25 -33.08 -42.06
C THR A 992 3.43 -32.67 -41.19
N LEU A 993 3.89 -33.59 -40.34
CA LEU A 993 5.10 -33.40 -39.53
C LEU A 993 6.29 -33.17 -40.47
N VAL A 994 7.02 -32.07 -40.26
CA VAL A 994 8.23 -31.78 -41.04
C VAL A 994 9.39 -32.61 -40.54
N GLY A 995 9.54 -32.66 -39.23
CA GLY A 995 10.63 -33.37 -38.58
C GLY A 995 10.58 -33.14 -37.08
N GLN A 996 11.46 -33.83 -36.40
CA GLN A 996 11.68 -33.70 -34.97
C GLN A 996 13.18 -33.58 -34.75
N TRP A 997 13.58 -32.60 -33.96
CA TRP A 997 14.98 -32.26 -33.71
C TRP A 997 15.23 -32.24 -32.22
N SER A 998 16.39 -32.77 -31.81
CA SER A 998 16.89 -32.59 -30.46
C SER A 998 17.40 -31.16 -30.28
N VAL A 999 17.26 -30.62 -29.07
CA VAL A 999 17.93 -29.37 -28.70
C VAL A 999 19.21 -29.67 -27.94
N GLN A 1000 20.20 -28.79 -28.07
CA GLN A 1000 21.37 -28.82 -27.21
C GLN A 1000 20.94 -28.47 -25.78
N GLY A 1001 20.93 -29.48 -24.90
CA GLY A 1001 20.75 -29.29 -23.48
C GLY A 1001 21.92 -28.52 -22.86
N MET A 1002 21.77 -28.09 -21.60
CA MET A 1002 22.80 -27.26 -20.95
C MET A 1002 24.14 -27.97 -20.73
N GLN A 1003 24.18 -29.30 -20.72
CA GLN A 1003 25.40 -30.08 -20.45
C GLN A 1003 25.45 -31.40 -21.23
N SER A 1004 26.65 -31.81 -21.61
CA SER A 1004 26.91 -33.03 -22.40
C SER A 1004 27.09 -34.30 -21.56
N ALA A 1005 27.31 -34.17 -20.25
CA ALA A 1005 27.41 -35.26 -19.30
C ALA A 1005 26.53 -34.97 -18.09
N MET A 1006 25.72 -35.94 -17.70
CA MET A 1006 24.90 -35.91 -16.50
C MET A 1006 25.64 -36.58 -15.33
N ASN A 1007 25.20 -36.27 -14.12
CA ASN A 1007 25.60 -36.95 -12.87
C ASN A 1007 24.40 -36.90 -11.92
N VAL A 1008 23.30 -37.50 -12.36
CA VAL A 1008 22.05 -37.59 -11.59
C VAL A 1008 22.04 -38.86 -10.74
N PHE A 1009 22.69 -39.92 -11.23
CA PHE A 1009 23.06 -41.11 -10.49
C PHE A 1009 24.55 -41.03 -10.14
N SER A 1010 24.82 -40.90 -8.84
CA SER A 1010 26.18 -40.72 -8.32
C SER A 1010 27.09 -41.88 -8.73
N ASP A 1011 28.31 -41.57 -9.20
CA ASP A 1011 29.36 -42.53 -9.49
C ASP A 1011 29.86 -43.27 -8.22
N LEU A 1012 29.60 -42.69 -7.04
CA LEU A 1012 29.86 -43.30 -5.73
C LEU A 1012 28.77 -44.30 -5.31
N SER A 1013 27.62 -44.29 -5.98
CA SER A 1013 26.47 -45.14 -5.63
C SER A 1013 26.51 -46.49 -6.35
N PRO A 1014 26.39 -47.63 -5.63
CA PRO A 1014 26.15 -48.90 -6.29
C PRO A 1014 24.77 -48.90 -6.94
N THR A 1015 24.72 -49.23 -8.24
CA THR A 1015 23.50 -49.22 -9.06
C THR A 1015 23.00 -50.64 -9.33
N THR A 1016 21.74 -50.91 -8.97
CA THR A 1016 21.06 -52.18 -9.25
C THR A 1016 19.87 -51.94 -10.18
N VAL A 1017 19.83 -52.64 -11.31
CA VAL A 1017 18.67 -52.65 -12.20
C VAL A 1017 18.04 -54.05 -12.15
N ALA A 1018 16.91 -54.19 -11.45
CA ALA A 1018 16.22 -55.47 -11.27
C ALA A 1018 15.05 -55.59 -12.25
N ALA A 1019 14.82 -56.77 -12.83
CA ALA A 1019 13.68 -57.00 -13.70
C ALA A 1019 12.35 -56.79 -12.94
N PRO A 1020 11.35 -56.07 -13.52
CA PRO A 1020 11.24 -55.62 -14.90
C PRO A 1020 11.80 -54.20 -15.20
N GLY A 1021 12.55 -53.60 -14.29
CA GLY A 1021 13.14 -52.27 -14.41
C GLY A 1021 14.13 -52.13 -15.58
N LYS A 1022 14.22 -50.89 -16.09
CA LYS A 1022 15.11 -50.49 -17.17
C LYS A 1022 15.86 -49.21 -16.86
N LEU A 1023 17.15 -49.15 -17.20
CA LEU A 1023 17.95 -47.92 -17.22
C LEU A 1023 18.22 -47.54 -18.68
N ALA A 1024 17.69 -46.40 -19.11
CA ALA A 1024 17.93 -45.84 -20.44
C ALA A 1024 18.81 -44.58 -20.35
N VAL A 1025 19.67 -44.35 -21.33
CA VAL A 1025 20.43 -43.10 -21.47
C VAL A 1025 20.21 -42.57 -22.88
N SER A 1026 19.73 -41.32 -23.01
CA SER A 1026 19.38 -40.75 -24.30
C SER A 1026 20.01 -39.37 -24.54
N GLY A 1027 20.75 -39.25 -25.65
CA GLY A 1027 21.32 -37.97 -26.10
C GLY A 1027 22.30 -37.33 -25.11
N THR A 1028 22.86 -38.10 -24.17
CA THR A 1028 23.79 -37.66 -23.12
C THR A 1028 24.67 -38.82 -22.67
N SER A 1029 25.62 -38.56 -21.76
CA SER A 1029 26.35 -39.61 -21.03
C SER A 1029 26.05 -39.56 -19.53
N GLU A 1030 26.02 -40.73 -18.89
CA GLU A 1030 25.93 -40.91 -17.43
C GLU A 1030 27.00 -41.90 -16.98
N THR A 1031 27.66 -41.62 -15.85
CA THR A 1031 28.56 -42.59 -15.19
C THR A 1031 27.90 -43.06 -13.91
N VAL A 1032 27.76 -44.37 -13.74
CA VAL A 1032 27.24 -44.97 -12.51
C VAL A 1032 28.35 -45.72 -11.77
N GLY A 1033 28.15 -45.98 -10.47
CA GLY A 1033 29.04 -46.85 -9.70
C GLY A 1033 28.96 -48.31 -10.13
N SER A 1034 29.22 -49.25 -9.20
CA SER A 1034 29.13 -50.67 -9.54
C SER A 1034 27.73 -51.04 -10.03
N LEU A 1035 27.64 -51.57 -11.26
CA LEU A 1035 26.38 -51.93 -11.88
C LEU A 1035 26.09 -53.43 -11.69
N SER A 1036 24.87 -53.77 -11.27
CA SER A 1036 24.40 -55.15 -11.07
C SER A 1036 22.89 -55.31 -11.34
N GLY A 1037 22.39 -56.55 -11.34
CA GLY A 1037 20.96 -56.88 -11.51
C GLY A 1037 20.64 -57.63 -12.82
N ASP A 1038 19.38 -58.01 -12.99
CA ASP A 1038 18.84 -58.79 -14.12
C ASP A 1038 17.88 -58.00 -15.03
N GLY A 1039 17.76 -56.69 -14.83
CA GLY A 1039 16.97 -55.77 -15.65
C GLY A 1039 17.66 -55.36 -16.97
N THR A 1040 17.08 -54.38 -17.67
CA THR A 1040 17.55 -53.97 -19.02
C THR A 1040 18.32 -52.64 -18.99
N ILE A 1041 19.39 -52.54 -19.78
CA ILE A 1041 20.07 -51.27 -20.10
C ILE A 1041 19.78 -50.91 -21.56
N GLU A 1042 19.36 -49.66 -21.82
CA GLU A 1042 19.07 -49.14 -23.16
C GLU A 1042 19.92 -47.88 -23.44
N LEU A 1043 20.53 -47.81 -24.62
CA LEU A 1043 21.28 -46.63 -25.08
C LEU A 1043 20.56 -46.08 -26.32
N LEU A 1044 20.04 -44.85 -26.21
CA LEU A 1044 19.05 -44.26 -27.13
C LEU A 1044 19.57 -43.04 -27.89
#